data_AF-A0A1G3RQ94-F1
#
_entry.id   AF-A0A1G3RQ94-F1
#
_cell.length_a   1.000
_cell.length_b   1.000
_cell.length_c   1.000
_cell.angle_alpha   90.00
_cell.angle_beta   90.00
_cell.angle_gamma   90.00
#
_symmetry.space_group_name_H-M   'P 1'
#
loop_
_entity.id
_entity.type
_entity.pdbx_description
1 polymer ?
#
loop_
_entity_poly.entity_id
_entity_poly.type
_entity_poly.pdbx_seq_one_letter_code
_entity_poly.pdbx_strand_id
1 'polypeptide(L)'
;MRCPACQREIAETSKFCSECGLRLAGETTETHRSFEENKFITVVFTDLSGFTAMSEHLDAEEVKAIMRQVFSEVGKIAGKYGGQVDKLIGDCAMLLFGIPIVHEDDGARAVKASLEIHKYVDSLNTKELQSRIGRTLQMHSGINSGTVLAGELDLERGEEKVLGDTINIASRLDGVAKPGEIIIGEATYRLLKGEFHCESLPPQTVKGKKEALNAYKVLGKKDKGMPAEGIHGLRSSLVGRDVELRILFQAWEELNMGRASFIRVSAEAGGGKTRLSDEFKNLLDLSEHRWYDGHAYTYSENISYALWNDFFSRMWCIDENDRSEEILDKIRKEVEKLDLEAEKILPYLAALFSIPTPETVHLDPGFIKPRLFESVGSFILAIASRKKTILYLEDLHWADPSSLELLSYILAKIEGNVLILCTHRPASYKFPDEEVERNSVLRYIHIELEPLTSEQGEDMLRSLLGGLQPPQELQDFLRGKNLVNPFFIEEVVNNLFESKLLVKSDDGYRLTGNLQEAGVPSTIQEVILARIDRLEVEVKKVLQTASVLGRSFFLNILKDVSRAHKDLEGCLDLLKRIDIIHEKGCDLDLEYMFKHALLQEVVYSSLLKKEKKEIHHRVAAIMEQFFSGRLPEFYETLAFHYVRAEEPEKAIHYLLLSGKKCLDQYATKEADSHYRQAYDLITAEVIDTEEARRTLLTIINDWGFVFYCLGHFSSQIKILKRHLPDAEACSDLALKAMYLAWYGFSLMQELCMNESYRVFQVAIRAAEESGNKRSIAYANGWAANACAEMGKFKEGQKCGGSARELAKDFPDDHYLLSKANFCTAQCFLRCGLVEKALQCAHESISLGHSQNKTRALVLGYSALGDICHAKGQYTEAVVNYRKAIDYAPDVFYRIWPIPFMALSLVSDDRLQEAEDALSLYKRIATAGEHPSVNIGINAITGLIASKRGAFSVAFRQAIESSQNYERSGYAYFHLITGLEIGRVYAGMALGTTKVSFALIMKNLLFILTSLPVAYQKAVKKLIDIVKLSQDMGAAGLEGQAWQQLGMLYLKKNKKEKAREAFRSAQEVFKKTDLIDYQETIRTSLAELDS
;
A
#
# COMPACT_ATOMS: atom_id res chain seq x y z
N MET A 1 -44.66 24.99 47.92
CA MET A 1 -44.71 25.96 46.78
C MET A 1 -46.12 26.02 46.17
N ARG A 2 -46.49 27.05 45.41
CA ARG A 2 -47.78 27.08 44.66
C ARG A 2 -47.53 26.88 43.17
N CYS A 3 -48.42 26.15 42.50
CA CYS A 3 -48.36 25.95 41.05
C CYS A 3 -48.44 27.30 40.33
N PRO A 4 -47.52 27.65 39.42
CA PRO A 4 -47.63 28.91 38.67
C PRO A 4 -48.80 28.90 37.68
N ALA A 5 -49.27 27.73 37.23
CA ALA A 5 -50.42 27.64 36.32
C ALA A 5 -51.78 27.59 37.03
N CYS A 6 -51.90 26.82 38.12
CA CYS A 6 -53.21 26.61 38.78
C CYS A 6 -53.27 27.04 40.26
N GLN A 7 -52.20 27.67 40.78
CA GLN A 7 -52.11 28.24 42.13
C GLN A 7 -52.29 27.24 43.31
N ARG A 8 -52.43 25.94 43.04
CA ARG A 8 -52.57 24.90 44.07
C ARG A 8 -51.27 24.74 44.87
N GLU A 9 -51.41 24.44 46.16
CA GLU A 9 -50.29 24.10 47.04
C GLU A 9 -49.65 22.77 46.65
N ILE A 10 -48.32 22.74 46.62
CA ILE A 10 -47.49 21.63 46.16
C ILE A 10 -46.38 21.36 47.16
N ALA A 11 -46.16 20.09 47.48
CA ALA A 11 -45.03 19.63 48.28
C ALA A 11 -43.70 19.88 47.53
N GLU A 12 -42.66 20.32 48.25
CA GLU A 12 -41.36 20.72 47.67
C GLU A 12 -40.67 19.62 46.84
N THR A 13 -40.99 18.35 47.06
CA THR A 13 -40.42 17.21 46.32
C THR A 13 -41.21 16.80 45.07
N SER A 14 -42.31 17.49 44.76
CA SER A 14 -43.19 17.11 43.64
C SER A 14 -42.65 17.60 42.30
N LYS A 15 -42.33 16.67 41.39
CA LYS A 15 -41.88 16.98 40.01
C LYS A 15 -42.98 17.51 39.08
N PHE A 16 -44.24 17.28 39.44
CA PHE A 16 -45.42 17.71 38.69
C PHE A 16 -46.51 18.22 39.64
N CYS A 17 -47.33 19.16 39.17
CA CYS A 17 -48.56 19.53 39.86
C CYS A 17 -49.60 18.42 39.70
N SER A 18 -50.10 17.89 40.82
CA SER A 18 -51.06 16.79 40.86
C SER A 18 -52.42 17.10 40.22
N GLU A 19 -52.75 18.39 40.03
CA GLU A 19 -54.05 18.82 39.53
C GLU A 19 -54.01 19.15 38.02
N CYS A 20 -53.00 19.91 37.58
CA CYS A 20 -52.93 20.40 36.20
C CYS A 20 -51.82 19.74 35.36
N GLY A 21 -51.01 18.86 35.96
CA GLY A 21 -49.92 18.16 35.27
C GLY A 21 -48.70 19.01 34.92
N LEU A 22 -48.69 20.30 35.29
CA LEU A 22 -47.55 21.19 35.01
C LEU A 22 -46.29 20.67 35.70
N ARG A 23 -45.23 20.44 34.92
CA ARG A 23 -43.90 20.08 35.44
C ARG A 23 -43.28 21.30 36.13
N LEU A 24 -42.87 21.12 37.38
CA LEU A 24 -42.26 22.17 38.18
C LEU A 24 -40.76 21.93 38.08
N ALA A 25 -40.04 22.90 37.51
CA ALA A 25 -38.62 22.76 37.21
C ALA A 25 -37.82 22.48 38.50
N GLY A 26 -37.40 21.23 38.68
CA GLY A 26 -36.34 20.84 39.59
C GLY A 26 -34.99 20.99 38.89
N GLU A 27 -33.98 21.40 39.65
CA GLU A 27 -32.60 21.66 39.24
C GLU A 27 -32.14 20.76 38.09
N THR A 28 -31.68 21.42 37.03
CA THR A 28 -31.01 20.81 35.89
C THR A 28 -29.74 20.11 36.38
N THR A 29 -29.82 18.80 36.58
CA THR A 29 -28.68 17.93 36.25
C THR A 29 -28.30 18.29 34.83
N GLU A 30 -27.06 18.73 34.63
CA GLU A 30 -26.46 19.04 33.33
C GLU A 30 -26.99 18.06 32.29
N THR A 31 -27.83 18.56 31.38
CA THR A 31 -28.32 17.80 30.26
C THR A 31 -27.10 17.42 29.43
N HIS A 32 -26.73 16.14 29.50
CA HIS A 32 -25.83 15.50 28.55
C HIS A 32 -26.21 15.97 27.14
N ARG A 33 -25.38 16.83 26.55
CA ARG A 33 -25.39 17.06 25.10
C ARG A 33 -24.97 15.73 24.47
N SER A 34 -25.94 14.91 24.08
CA SER A 34 -25.69 13.70 23.31
C SER A 34 -25.44 14.12 21.86
N PHE A 35 -24.22 13.92 21.39
CA PHE A 35 -23.82 14.16 20.01
C PHE A 35 -24.55 13.24 19.04
N GLU A 36 -24.61 13.63 17.77
CA GLU A 36 -25.00 12.71 16.70
C GLU A 36 -24.04 11.52 16.69
N GLU A 37 -24.55 10.30 16.80
CA GLU A 37 -23.73 9.08 16.74
C GLU A 37 -24.48 7.94 16.06
N ASN A 38 -23.74 7.01 15.47
CA ASN A 38 -24.32 5.79 14.91
C ASN A 38 -24.66 4.83 16.06
N LYS A 39 -25.96 4.64 16.31
CA LYS A 39 -26.47 3.72 17.34
C LYS A 39 -27.28 2.60 16.72
N PHE A 40 -27.20 1.43 17.33
CA PHE A 40 -28.06 0.30 16.98
C PHE A 40 -29.31 0.35 17.88
N ILE A 41 -30.49 0.61 17.32
CA ILE A 41 -31.73 0.83 18.08
C ILE A 41 -32.87 -0.08 17.61
N THR A 42 -33.98 -0.12 18.37
CA THR A 42 -35.24 -0.73 17.94
C THR A 42 -36.34 0.31 17.79
N VAL A 43 -37.02 0.29 16.63
CA VAL A 43 -38.10 1.21 16.27
C VAL A 43 -39.42 0.44 16.20
N VAL A 44 -40.47 0.97 16.84
CA VAL A 44 -41.84 0.45 16.78
C VAL A 44 -42.73 1.48 16.10
N PHE A 45 -43.46 1.06 15.08
CA PHE A 45 -44.67 1.74 14.64
C PHE A 45 -45.86 0.96 15.17
N THR A 46 -46.84 1.64 15.74
CA THR A 46 -48.06 1.00 16.20
C THR A 46 -49.28 1.86 15.89
N ASP A 47 -50.22 1.28 15.17
CA ASP A 47 -51.35 2.00 14.57
C ASP A 47 -52.71 1.37 14.96
N LEU A 48 -53.72 2.23 15.14
CA LEU A 48 -55.06 1.89 15.60
C LEU A 48 -55.96 1.47 14.43
N SER A 49 -56.12 0.16 14.25
CA SER A 49 -57.09 -0.41 13.32
C SER A 49 -58.53 -0.08 13.74
N GLY A 50 -59.29 0.57 12.83
CA GLY A 50 -60.69 0.96 13.06
C GLY A 50 -60.93 2.47 13.18
N PHE A 51 -59.88 3.29 13.11
CA PHE A 51 -59.94 4.75 13.22
C PHE A 51 -60.90 5.42 12.22
N THR A 52 -60.92 4.99 10.96
CA THR A 52 -61.83 5.54 9.94
C THR A 52 -63.29 5.25 10.26
N ALA A 53 -63.62 4.02 10.66
CA ALA A 53 -64.98 3.65 11.06
C ALA A 53 -65.42 4.38 12.34
N MET A 54 -64.50 4.56 13.29
CA MET A 54 -64.72 5.35 14.50
C MET A 54 -64.99 6.82 14.17
N SER A 55 -64.27 7.40 13.20
CA SER A 55 -64.45 8.78 12.74
C SER A 55 -65.72 9.01 11.92
N GLU A 56 -66.31 7.97 11.35
CA GLU A 56 -67.57 8.02 10.61
C GLU A 56 -68.81 7.88 11.51
N HIS A 57 -68.68 7.21 12.67
CA HIS A 57 -69.83 6.85 13.54
C HIS A 57 -69.85 7.60 14.88
N LEU A 58 -68.75 8.20 15.31
CA LEU A 58 -68.65 9.03 16.51
C LEU A 58 -68.39 10.49 16.15
N ASP A 59 -68.75 11.40 17.06
CA ASP A 59 -68.41 12.82 16.88
C ASP A 59 -66.90 13.06 17.09
N ALA A 60 -66.41 14.20 16.58
CA ALA A 60 -64.98 14.52 16.63
C ALA A 60 -64.44 14.70 18.06
N GLU A 61 -65.28 15.05 19.05
CA GLU A 61 -64.87 15.19 20.45
C GLU A 61 -64.68 13.83 21.11
N GLU A 62 -65.57 12.87 20.83
CA GLU A 62 -65.49 11.49 21.28
C GLU A 62 -64.29 10.75 20.66
N VAL A 63 -64.07 10.90 19.34
CA VAL A 63 -62.89 10.34 18.66
C VAL A 63 -61.61 10.88 19.31
N LYS A 64 -61.55 12.20 19.55
CA LYS A 64 -60.40 12.85 20.16
C LYS A 64 -60.19 12.40 21.61
N ALA A 65 -61.25 12.17 22.37
CA ALA A 65 -61.17 11.66 23.74
C ALA A 65 -60.60 10.23 23.78
N ILE A 66 -61.09 9.35 22.90
CA ILE A 66 -60.59 7.97 22.77
C ILE A 66 -59.12 7.96 22.33
N MET A 67 -58.76 8.74 21.31
CA MET A 67 -57.37 8.84 20.83
C MET A 67 -56.41 9.37 21.89
N ARG A 68 -56.83 10.40 22.65
CA ARG A 68 -56.04 10.93 23.77
C ARG A 68 -55.85 9.87 24.86
N GLN A 69 -56.88 9.10 25.17
CA GLN A 69 -56.80 8.03 26.14
C GLN A 69 -55.84 6.91 25.69
N VAL A 70 -55.96 6.45 24.44
CA VAL A 70 -55.10 5.41 23.86
C VAL A 70 -53.64 5.85 23.85
N PHE A 71 -53.32 7.00 23.25
CA PHE A 71 -51.92 7.42 23.15
C PHE A 71 -51.30 7.86 24.48
N SER A 72 -52.10 8.37 25.42
CA SER A 72 -51.62 8.62 26.78
C SER A 72 -51.16 7.32 27.44
N GLU A 73 -51.85 6.21 27.19
CA GLU A 73 -51.47 4.92 27.76
C GLU A 73 -50.30 4.28 26.99
N VAL A 74 -50.26 4.41 25.66
CA VAL A 74 -49.09 4.03 24.84
C VAL A 74 -47.81 4.68 25.36
N GLY A 75 -47.84 5.98 25.67
CA GLY A 75 -46.69 6.67 26.24
C GLY A 75 -46.24 6.12 27.61
N LYS A 76 -47.18 5.77 28.49
CA LYS A 76 -46.87 5.16 29.80
C LYS A 76 -46.28 3.76 29.63
N ILE A 77 -46.86 2.95 28.74
CA ILE A 77 -46.41 1.58 28.47
C ILE A 77 -45.01 1.61 27.83
N ALA A 78 -44.77 2.48 26.85
CA ALA A 78 -43.44 2.66 26.27
C ALA A 78 -42.40 3.02 27.34
N GLY A 79 -42.70 4.02 28.18
CA GLY A 79 -41.82 4.44 29.27
C GLY A 79 -41.55 3.35 30.31
N LYS A 80 -42.55 2.53 30.65
CA LYS A 80 -42.41 1.37 31.55
C LYS A 80 -41.35 0.37 31.07
N TYR A 81 -41.18 0.22 29.76
CA TYR A 81 -40.18 -0.67 29.14
C TYR A 81 -38.93 0.06 28.66
N GLY A 82 -38.69 1.31 29.10
CA GLY A 82 -37.50 2.07 28.72
C GLY A 82 -37.50 2.61 27.29
N GLY A 83 -38.65 2.58 26.61
CA GLY A 83 -38.86 3.24 25.32
C GLY A 83 -39.46 4.63 25.48
N GLN A 84 -39.38 5.44 24.44
CA GLN A 84 -39.97 6.78 24.40
C GLN A 84 -40.80 6.98 23.13
N VAL A 85 -41.84 7.80 23.23
CA VAL A 85 -42.62 8.23 22.06
C VAL A 85 -41.80 9.28 21.32
N ASP A 86 -41.48 9.01 20.06
CA ASP A 86 -40.77 9.95 19.21
C ASP A 86 -41.70 11.01 18.64
N LYS A 87 -42.76 10.55 17.95
CA LYS A 87 -43.81 11.34 17.32
C LYS A 87 -45.11 10.54 17.18
N LEU A 88 -46.23 11.28 17.15
CA LEU A 88 -47.57 10.77 16.83
C LEU A 88 -47.92 11.21 15.41
N ILE A 89 -48.26 10.26 14.54
CA ILE A 89 -48.57 10.46 13.13
C ILE A 89 -50.01 9.99 12.89
N GLY A 90 -50.98 10.88 13.11
CA GLY A 90 -52.40 10.54 13.00
C GLY A 90 -52.82 9.52 14.06
N ASP A 91 -53.21 8.33 13.62
CA ASP A 91 -53.59 7.14 14.39
C ASP A 91 -52.42 6.19 14.71
N CYS A 92 -51.22 6.51 14.25
CA CYS A 92 -50.00 5.77 14.54
C CYS A 92 -49.09 6.49 15.55
N ALA A 93 -48.46 5.71 16.44
CA ALA A 93 -47.38 6.17 17.32
C ALA A 93 -46.04 5.51 16.92
N MET A 94 -44.99 6.34 16.81
CA MET A 94 -43.61 5.87 16.65
C MET A 94 -42.90 5.86 18.00
N LEU A 95 -42.39 4.70 18.40
CA LEU A 95 -41.66 4.50 19.66
C LEU A 95 -40.22 4.09 19.36
N LEU A 96 -39.30 4.58 20.20
CA LEU A 96 -37.86 4.29 20.10
C LEU A 96 -37.37 3.63 21.39
N PHE A 97 -36.61 2.56 21.22
CA PHE A 97 -35.91 1.84 22.28
C PHE A 97 -34.40 1.84 21.94
N GLY A 98 -33.55 2.08 22.94
CA GLY A 98 -32.10 2.24 22.75
C GLY A 98 -31.61 3.69 22.65
N ILE A 99 -32.46 4.67 23.01
CA ILE A 99 -32.11 6.09 23.10
C ILE A 99 -32.59 6.62 24.46
N PRO A 100 -31.74 7.30 25.26
CA PRO A 100 -30.35 7.67 24.95
C PRO A 100 -29.33 6.53 25.14
N ILE A 101 -29.70 5.45 25.84
CA ILE A 101 -28.82 4.32 26.16
C ILE A 101 -29.34 3.09 25.43
N VAL A 102 -28.45 2.42 24.68
CA VAL A 102 -28.72 1.14 24.02
C VAL A 102 -28.65 0.02 25.04
N HIS A 103 -29.65 -0.85 25.06
CA HIS A 103 -29.69 -2.05 25.87
C HIS A 103 -29.73 -3.27 24.97
N GLU A 104 -29.06 -4.34 25.40
CA GLU A 104 -29.01 -5.60 24.67
C GLU A 104 -30.43 -6.19 24.45
N ASP A 105 -31.41 -5.87 25.30
CA ASP A 105 -32.80 -6.37 25.24
C ASP A 105 -33.82 -5.37 24.66
N ASP A 106 -33.40 -4.29 23.99
CA ASP A 106 -34.31 -3.29 23.41
C ASP A 106 -35.34 -3.87 22.43
N GLY A 107 -34.94 -4.88 21.64
CA GLY A 107 -35.86 -5.65 20.79
C GLY A 107 -36.98 -6.33 21.59
N ALA A 108 -36.63 -6.98 22.70
CA ALA A 108 -37.59 -7.65 23.57
C ALA A 108 -38.47 -6.65 24.32
N ARG A 109 -37.89 -5.55 24.81
CA ARG A 109 -38.63 -4.44 25.45
C ARG A 109 -39.67 -3.83 24.51
N ALA A 110 -39.30 -3.60 23.25
CA ALA A 110 -40.20 -3.10 22.21
C ALA A 110 -41.39 -4.04 21.96
N VAL A 111 -41.15 -5.35 21.92
CA VAL A 111 -42.21 -6.36 21.78
C VAL A 111 -43.08 -6.47 23.03
N LYS A 112 -42.51 -6.41 24.24
CA LYS A 112 -43.28 -6.39 25.51
C LYS A 112 -44.21 -5.18 25.57
N ALA A 113 -43.69 -4.00 25.21
CA ALA A 113 -44.47 -2.78 25.12
C ALA A 113 -45.61 -2.93 24.11
N SER A 114 -45.31 -3.43 22.90
CA SER A 114 -46.31 -3.63 21.84
C SER A 114 -47.42 -4.61 22.27
N LEU A 115 -47.07 -5.73 22.90
CA LEU A 115 -48.05 -6.70 23.42
C LEU A 115 -48.94 -6.10 24.53
N GLU A 116 -48.39 -5.26 25.40
CA GLU A 116 -49.16 -4.59 26.45
C GLU A 116 -50.07 -3.48 25.88
N ILE A 117 -49.60 -2.74 24.86
CA ILE A 117 -50.39 -1.77 24.10
C ILE A 117 -51.60 -2.46 23.43
N HIS A 118 -51.38 -3.58 22.75
CA HIS A 118 -52.44 -4.35 22.10
C HIS A 118 -53.49 -4.83 23.11
N LYS A 119 -53.05 -5.42 24.24
CA LYS A 119 -53.94 -5.86 25.32
C LYS A 119 -54.76 -4.72 25.93
N TYR A 120 -54.15 -3.54 26.08
CA TYR A 120 -54.86 -2.36 26.58
C TYR A 120 -55.98 -1.95 25.63
N VAL A 121 -55.69 -1.82 24.34
CA VAL A 121 -56.70 -1.44 23.34
C VAL A 121 -57.81 -2.50 23.22
N ASP A 122 -57.45 -3.79 23.28
CA ASP A 122 -58.44 -4.86 23.34
C ASP A 122 -59.39 -4.73 24.54
N SER A 123 -58.89 -4.29 25.70
CA SER A 123 -59.69 -4.09 26.91
C SER A 123 -60.69 -2.92 26.82
N LEU A 124 -60.48 -1.97 25.89
CA LEU A 124 -61.39 -0.85 25.67
C LEU A 124 -62.66 -1.27 24.91
N ASN A 125 -62.66 -2.44 24.26
CA ASN A 125 -63.79 -2.94 23.48
C ASN A 125 -64.95 -3.46 24.37
N THR A 126 -65.60 -2.58 25.11
CA THR A 126 -66.83 -2.92 25.83
C THR A 126 -67.97 -3.21 24.83
N LYS A 127 -68.99 -3.98 25.24
CA LYS A 127 -70.17 -4.26 24.40
C LYS A 127 -70.87 -2.99 23.91
N GLU A 128 -70.79 -1.91 24.70
CA GLU A 128 -71.35 -0.60 24.38
C GLU A 128 -70.50 0.15 23.34
N LEU A 129 -69.17 0.10 23.44
CA LEU A 129 -68.30 0.73 22.44
C LEU A 129 -68.36 0.01 21.09
N GLN A 130 -68.38 -1.32 21.11
CA GLN A 130 -68.50 -2.15 19.91
C GLN A 130 -69.83 -1.93 19.17
N SER A 131 -70.94 -1.75 19.89
CA SER A 131 -72.25 -1.51 19.26
C SER A 131 -72.36 -0.11 18.63
N ARG A 132 -71.63 0.88 19.17
CA ARG A 132 -71.58 2.25 18.65
C ARG A 132 -70.66 2.40 17.43
N ILE A 133 -69.51 1.72 17.42
CA ILE A 133 -68.51 1.80 16.34
C ILE A 133 -68.76 0.75 15.24
N GLY A 134 -69.53 -0.31 15.55
CA GLY A 134 -69.84 -1.40 14.61
C GLY A 134 -68.67 -2.34 14.31
N ARG A 135 -67.50 -2.13 14.94
CA ARG A 135 -66.28 -2.93 14.82
C ARG A 135 -65.49 -2.94 16.13
N THR A 136 -64.57 -3.89 16.26
CA THR A 136 -63.59 -3.96 17.34
C THR A 136 -62.40 -3.06 17.03
N LEU A 137 -62.03 -2.20 17.98
CA LEU A 137 -60.77 -1.47 17.93
C LEU A 137 -59.61 -2.43 18.20
N GLN A 138 -58.60 -2.43 17.36
CA GLN A 138 -57.42 -3.27 17.53
C GLN A 138 -56.16 -2.47 17.21
N MET A 139 -55.03 -2.90 17.73
CA MET A 139 -53.74 -2.37 17.31
C MET A 139 -53.10 -3.30 16.28
N HIS A 140 -52.29 -2.73 15.41
CA HIS A 140 -51.27 -3.47 14.67
C HIS A 140 -49.93 -2.77 14.88
N SER A 141 -48.83 -3.53 14.74
CA SER A 141 -47.50 -2.98 14.96
C SER A 141 -46.46 -3.56 14.01
N GLY A 142 -45.53 -2.72 13.57
CA GLY A 142 -44.29 -3.09 12.89
C GLY A 142 -43.06 -2.74 13.71
N ILE A 143 -42.13 -3.69 13.87
CA ILE A 143 -40.93 -3.48 14.70
C ILE A 143 -39.67 -3.88 13.93
N ASN A 144 -38.72 -2.96 13.79
CA ASN A 144 -37.42 -3.25 13.19
C ASN A 144 -36.26 -2.71 14.02
N SER A 145 -35.11 -3.39 13.94
CA SER A 145 -33.88 -3.01 14.64
C SER A 145 -32.73 -2.87 13.66
N GLY A 146 -31.80 -1.96 13.93
CA GLY A 146 -30.70 -1.66 13.02
C GLY A 146 -29.99 -0.36 13.37
N THR A 147 -28.89 -0.10 12.69
CA THR A 147 -28.09 1.12 12.89
C THR A 147 -28.84 2.35 12.36
N VAL A 148 -28.84 3.41 13.16
CA VAL A 148 -29.38 4.72 12.83
C VAL A 148 -28.41 5.80 13.30
N LEU A 149 -28.49 6.96 12.69
CA LEU A 149 -27.90 8.19 13.21
C LEU A 149 -28.89 8.79 14.22
N ALA A 150 -28.51 8.90 15.49
CA ALA A 150 -29.36 9.47 16.55
C ALA A 150 -28.87 10.89 16.94
N GLY A 151 -29.75 11.90 17.00
CA GLY A 151 -29.43 13.31 17.31
C GLY A 151 -30.28 13.95 18.43
N GLU A 152 -30.08 15.24 18.73
CA GLU A 152 -30.69 15.94 19.89
C GLU A 152 -32.23 16.11 19.86
N LEU A 153 -32.82 16.21 21.06
CA LEU A 153 -34.21 16.60 21.32
C LEU A 153 -34.36 18.14 21.21
N ASP A 154 -34.72 18.65 20.03
CA ASP A 154 -35.20 20.03 19.89
C ASP A 154 -36.71 20.06 19.60
N LEU A 155 -37.51 20.19 20.67
CA LEU A 155 -38.98 20.24 20.61
C LEU A 155 -39.51 21.53 19.95
N GLU A 156 -38.66 22.53 19.69
CA GLU A 156 -39.09 23.82 19.10
C GLU A 156 -38.99 23.87 17.57
N ARG A 157 -38.16 23.02 16.93
CA ARG A 157 -37.87 23.10 15.48
C ARG A 157 -38.43 22.00 14.60
N GLY A 158 -38.91 20.89 15.17
CA GLY A 158 -39.55 19.82 14.40
C GLY A 158 -38.59 19.01 13.51
N GLU A 159 -37.29 18.98 13.83
CA GLU A 159 -36.29 18.18 13.11
C GLU A 159 -36.34 16.69 13.54
N GLU A 160 -36.00 15.77 12.63
CA GLU A 160 -36.09 14.32 12.84
C GLU A 160 -35.01 13.80 13.82
N LYS A 161 -35.44 13.28 14.98
CA LYS A 161 -34.60 12.78 16.09
C LYS A 161 -33.67 11.61 15.74
N VAL A 162 -34.00 10.86 14.67
CA VAL A 162 -33.27 9.65 14.25
C VAL A 162 -33.38 9.48 12.74
N LEU A 163 -32.28 9.15 12.06
CA LEU A 163 -32.21 8.92 10.61
C LEU A 163 -31.64 7.53 10.29
N GLY A 164 -32.30 6.78 9.40
CA GLY A 164 -31.78 5.49 8.93
C GLY A 164 -32.82 4.61 8.24
N ASP A 165 -32.36 3.66 7.42
CA ASP A 165 -33.22 2.68 6.73
C ASP A 165 -34.06 1.84 7.71
N THR A 166 -33.57 1.67 8.94
CA THR A 166 -34.24 0.97 10.04
C THR A 166 -35.65 1.51 10.32
N ILE A 167 -35.85 2.83 10.30
CA ILE A 167 -37.15 3.48 10.53
C ILE A 167 -38.13 3.15 9.40
N ASN A 168 -37.64 3.25 8.15
CA ASN A 168 -38.43 2.96 6.97
C ASN A 168 -38.89 1.49 6.93
N ILE A 169 -38.04 0.58 7.38
CA ILE A 169 -38.39 -0.85 7.47
C ILE A 169 -39.46 -1.06 8.56
N ALA A 170 -39.32 -0.47 9.75
CA ALA A 170 -40.32 -0.60 10.82
C ALA A 170 -41.71 -0.11 10.38
N SER A 171 -41.79 1.06 9.76
CA SER A 171 -43.04 1.61 9.21
C SER A 171 -43.66 0.71 8.13
N ARG A 172 -42.83 0.07 7.29
CA ARG A 172 -43.33 -0.84 6.25
C ARG A 172 -43.82 -2.17 6.82
N LEU A 173 -43.20 -2.67 7.88
CA LEU A 173 -43.66 -3.86 8.59
C LEU A 173 -45.02 -3.63 9.25
N ASP A 174 -45.26 -2.42 9.74
CA ASP A 174 -46.56 -2.00 10.28
C ASP A 174 -47.62 -2.03 9.17
N GLY A 175 -47.32 -1.44 8.02
CA GLY A 175 -48.24 -1.44 6.86
C GLY A 175 -48.57 -2.82 6.26
N VAL A 176 -47.85 -3.89 6.61
CA VAL A 176 -48.20 -5.27 6.22
C VAL A 176 -48.84 -6.08 7.36
N ALA A 177 -48.85 -5.56 8.59
CA ALA A 177 -49.46 -6.20 9.74
C ALA A 177 -51.00 -6.11 9.66
N LYS A 178 -51.72 -7.22 9.92
CA LYS A 178 -53.18 -7.18 10.03
C LYS A 178 -53.61 -6.70 11.42
N PRO A 179 -54.88 -6.28 11.60
CA PRO A 179 -55.42 -5.94 12.92
C PRO A 179 -55.16 -7.05 13.96
N GLY A 180 -54.54 -6.68 15.08
CA GLY A 180 -54.13 -7.58 16.16
C GLY A 180 -52.78 -8.27 15.95
N GLU A 181 -52.04 -7.98 14.88
CA GLU A 181 -50.73 -8.59 14.59
C GLU A 181 -49.58 -7.66 14.96
N ILE A 182 -48.50 -8.27 15.45
CA ILE A 182 -47.20 -7.62 15.64
C ILE A 182 -46.22 -8.30 14.69
N ILE A 183 -45.75 -7.57 13.69
CA ILE A 183 -44.79 -8.05 12.70
C ILE A 183 -43.42 -7.45 12.99
N ILE A 184 -42.40 -8.30 12.98
CA ILE A 184 -41.02 -7.90 13.27
C ILE A 184 -40.09 -8.25 12.11
N GLY A 185 -39.07 -7.42 11.91
CA GLY A 185 -38.01 -7.68 10.94
C GLY A 185 -37.02 -8.71 11.45
N GLU A 186 -36.23 -9.27 10.53
CA GLU A 186 -35.23 -10.30 10.85
C GLU A 186 -34.22 -9.87 11.92
N ALA A 187 -33.76 -8.61 11.88
CA ALA A 187 -32.86 -8.07 12.89
C ALA A 187 -33.52 -8.05 14.28
N THR A 188 -34.77 -7.60 14.39
CA THR A 188 -35.53 -7.63 15.65
C THR A 188 -35.76 -9.06 16.12
N TYR A 189 -36.14 -9.97 15.21
CA TYR A 189 -36.35 -11.39 15.55
C TYR A 189 -35.10 -12.01 16.19
N ARG A 190 -33.91 -11.70 15.68
CA ARG A 190 -32.64 -12.13 16.27
C ARG A 190 -32.41 -11.55 17.67
N LEU A 191 -32.88 -10.33 17.95
CA LEU A 191 -32.79 -9.66 19.26
C LEU A 191 -33.87 -10.09 20.26
N LEU A 192 -34.93 -10.78 19.82
CA LEU A 192 -35.95 -11.34 20.72
C LEU A 192 -35.48 -12.58 21.45
N LYS A 193 -34.38 -13.19 20.98
CA LYS A 193 -33.60 -14.15 21.77
C LYS A 193 -34.41 -15.34 22.33
N GLY A 194 -35.48 -15.71 21.64
CA GLY A 194 -36.37 -16.79 22.05
C GLY A 194 -37.34 -16.45 23.19
N GLU A 195 -37.37 -15.21 23.71
CA GLU A 195 -38.34 -14.73 24.73
C GLU A 195 -39.79 -14.78 24.24
N PHE A 196 -40.00 -14.84 22.93
CA PHE A 196 -41.31 -14.81 22.30
C PHE A 196 -41.49 -15.96 21.31
N HIS A 197 -42.67 -16.57 21.31
CA HIS A 197 -43.08 -17.42 20.19
C HIS A 197 -43.26 -16.54 18.95
N CYS A 198 -42.55 -16.83 17.86
CA CYS A 198 -42.70 -16.12 16.59
C CYS A 198 -42.87 -17.11 15.43
N GLU A 199 -43.71 -16.77 14.46
CA GLU A 199 -43.98 -17.54 13.25
C GLU A 199 -43.34 -16.84 12.04
N SER A 200 -42.59 -17.57 11.21
CA SER A 200 -41.98 -17.01 9.99
C SER A 200 -43.05 -16.76 8.92
N LEU A 201 -43.05 -15.57 8.33
CA LEU A 201 -43.93 -15.24 7.20
C LEU A 201 -43.20 -15.46 5.87
N PRO A 202 -43.93 -15.67 4.75
CA PRO A 202 -43.34 -15.62 3.41
C PRO A 202 -42.63 -14.28 3.16
N PRO A 203 -41.56 -14.22 2.34
CA PRO A 203 -40.84 -12.99 2.06
C PRO A 203 -41.78 -11.86 1.60
N GLN A 204 -41.75 -10.73 2.30
CA GLN A 204 -42.63 -9.59 2.07
C GLN A 204 -42.00 -8.64 1.06
N THR A 205 -42.69 -8.37 -0.05
CA THR A 205 -42.27 -7.34 -1.00
C THR A 205 -42.76 -5.97 -0.52
N VAL A 206 -41.83 -5.09 -0.17
CA VAL A 206 -42.14 -3.72 0.28
C VAL A 206 -41.70 -2.70 -0.76
N LYS A 207 -42.48 -1.62 -0.91
CA LYS A 207 -42.25 -0.58 -1.92
C LYS A 207 -40.85 0.03 -1.77
N GLY A 208 -40.06 0.01 -2.85
CA GLY A 208 -38.74 0.66 -2.93
C GLY A 208 -37.51 -0.22 -2.64
N LYS A 209 -37.67 -1.52 -2.36
CA LYS A 209 -36.57 -2.49 -2.28
C LYS A 209 -36.69 -3.52 -3.41
N LYS A 210 -35.55 -3.92 -4.00
CA LYS A 210 -35.48 -4.95 -5.06
C LYS A 210 -35.60 -6.38 -4.53
N GLU A 211 -35.29 -6.59 -3.25
CA GLU A 211 -35.29 -7.90 -2.58
C GLU A 211 -36.41 -7.97 -1.53
N ALA A 212 -37.04 -9.14 -1.40
CA ALA A 212 -38.11 -9.38 -0.45
C ALA A 212 -37.55 -9.52 0.98
N LEU A 213 -38.25 -8.95 1.97
CA LEU A 213 -37.84 -8.94 3.37
C LEU A 213 -38.34 -10.18 4.12
N ASN A 214 -37.48 -10.80 4.92
CA ASN A 214 -37.91 -11.81 5.89
C ASN A 214 -38.60 -11.12 7.08
N ALA A 215 -39.82 -11.54 7.40
CA ALA A 215 -40.63 -10.99 8.47
C ALA A 215 -41.21 -12.11 9.34
N TYR A 216 -41.46 -11.81 10.61
CA TYR A 216 -41.94 -12.77 11.60
C TYR A 216 -43.14 -12.19 12.35
N LYS A 217 -44.13 -13.02 12.64
CA LYS A 217 -45.31 -12.65 13.45
C LYS A 217 -45.10 -13.09 14.89
N VAL A 218 -45.27 -12.18 15.85
CA VAL A 218 -45.16 -12.50 17.30
C VAL A 218 -46.47 -13.10 17.81
N LEU A 219 -46.39 -14.22 18.53
CA LEU A 219 -47.52 -14.99 19.08
C LEU A 219 -47.68 -14.89 20.60
N GLY A 220 -46.63 -14.50 21.35
CA GLY A 220 -46.71 -14.35 22.83
C GLY A 220 -45.38 -14.60 23.55
N LYS A 221 -45.34 -14.35 24.86
CA LYS A 221 -44.13 -14.38 25.72
C LYS A 221 -43.84 -15.79 26.32
N LYS A 222 -42.57 -16.15 26.47
CA LYS A 222 -42.01 -17.30 27.24
C LYS A 222 -41.49 -16.82 28.62
N ASP A 223 -41.46 -17.69 29.64
CA ASP A 223 -41.29 -17.30 31.07
C ASP A 223 -39.84 -17.35 31.65
N LYS A 224 -39.56 -16.39 32.60
CA LYS A 224 -38.45 -16.18 33.59
C LYS A 224 -37.15 -15.52 33.09
N GLY A 225 -36.36 -14.69 33.82
CA GLY A 225 -36.23 -14.22 35.23
C GLY A 225 -34.86 -13.47 35.44
N MET A 226 -34.73 -12.55 36.42
CA MET A 226 -33.65 -11.50 36.58
C MET A 226 -32.30 -11.92 37.25
N PRO A 227 -31.18 -11.15 37.07
CA PRO A 227 -29.80 -11.50 37.48
C PRO A 227 -29.14 -10.62 38.57
N ALA A 228 -27.95 -11.04 39.08
CA ALA A 228 -27.06 -10.27 39.97
C ALA A 228 -25.57 -10.72 39.93
N GLU A 229 -24.71 -9.70 39.86
CA GLU A 229 -23.31 -9.44 40.31
C GLU A 229 -22.04 -10.38 40.22
N GLY A 230 -21.03 -10.07 39.35
CA GLY A 230 -19.62 -10.60 39.24
C GLY A 230 -18.64 -9.54 38.63
N ILE A 231 -17.36 -9.29 38.99
CA ILE A 231 -16.02 -9.95 39.08
C ILE A 231 -15.29 -10.13 37.71
N HIS A 232 -14.20 -9.37 37.46
CA HIS A 232 -13.47 -9.26 36.18
C HIS A 232 -12.15 -10.07 36.09
N GLY A 233 -11.80 -10.55 34.87
CA GLY A 233 -10.42 -10.76 34.39
C GLY A 233 -9.88 -12.19 34.19
N LEU A 234 -10.49 -13.04 33.35
CA LEU A 234 -10.02 -14.42 33.11
C LEU A 234 -9.24 -14.57 31.79
N ARG A 235 -8.16 -15.36 31.80
CA ARG A 235 -7.33 -15.71 30.62
C ARG A 235 -7.25 -17.23 30.47
N SER A 236 -7.35 -17.75 29.23
CA SER A 236 -7.27 -19.19 28.95
C SER A 236 -5.82 -19.65 28.76
N SER A 237 -5.56 -20.94 29.00
CA SER A 237 -4.39 -21.64 28.43
C SER A 237 -4.46 -21.65 26.90
N LEU A 238 -3.32 -21.84 26.22
CA LEU A 238 -3.30 -22.07 24.77
C LEU A 238 -4.00 -23.41 24.48
N VAL A 239 -5.00 -23.41 23.59
CA VAL A 239 -5.82 -24.59 23.26
C VAL A 239 -5.76 -24.91 21.78
N GLY A 240 -5.62 -26.20 21.45
CA GLY A 240 -5.72 -26.70 20.08
C GLY A 240 -4.52 -26.39 19.19
N ARG A 241 -3.40 -25.95 19.76
CA ARG A 241 -2.19 -25.51 19.04
C ARG A 241 -0.97 -26.40 19.26
N ASP A 242 -1.17 -27.63 19.71
CA ASP A 242 -0.06 -28.55 20.02
C ASP A 242 0.76 -28.92 18.77
N VAL A 243 0.14 -28.99 17.60
CA VAL A 243 0.83 -29.28 16.33
C VAL A 243 1.74 -28.12 15.96
N GLU A 244 1.21 -26.91 15.99
CA GLU A 244 1.90 -25.68 15.63
C GLU A 244 3.04 -25.38 16.62
N LEU A 245 2.80 -25.57 17.92
CA LEU A 245 3.86 -25.49 18.94
C LEU A 245 4.96 -26.53 18.69
N ARG A 246 4.63 -27.79 18.37
CA ARG A 246 5.64 -28.81 18.04
C ARG A 246 6.50 -28.39 16.83
N ILE A 247 5.92 -27.75 15.83
CA ILE A 247 6.67 -27.22 14.68
C ILE A 247 7.64 -26.12 15.11
N LEU A 248 7.20 -25.18 15.96
CA LEU A 248 8.06 -24.12 16.52
C LEU A 248 9.20 -24.73 17.35
N PHE A 249 8.90 -25.72 18.20
CA PHE A 249 9.92 -26.44 18.96
C PHE A 249 10.89 -27.19 18.08
N GLN A 250 10.43 -27.81 17.00
CA GLN A 250 11.32 -28.48 16.05
C GLN A 250 12.29 -27.47 15.42
N ALA A 251 11.84 -26.27 15.07
CA ALA A 251 12.76 -25.23 14.56
C ALA A 251 13.70 -24.67 15.64
N TRP A 252 13.27 -24.66 16.91
CA TRP A 252 14.16 -24.37 18.02
C TRP A 252 15.22 -25.47 18.23
N GLU A 253 14.87 -26.75 18.05
CA GLU A 253 15.84 -27.84 18.04
C GLU A 253 16.84 -27.70 16.89
N GLU A 254 16.37 -27.32 15.70
CA GLU A 254 17.23 -26.99 14.57
C GLU A 254 18.20 -25.84 14.88
N LEU A 255 17.70 -24.77 15.51
CA LEU A 255 18.52 -23.66 16.01
C LEU A 255 19.57 -24.14 17.00
N ASN A 256 19.23 -25.09 17.89
CA ASN A 256 20.18 -25.68 18.82
C ASN A 256 21.26 -26.53 18.16
N MET A 257 20.97 -27.10 16.99
CA MET A 257 21.93 -27.81 16.13
C MET A 257 22.73 -26.85 15.22
N GLY A 258 22.49 -25.54 15.34
CA GLY A 258 23.14 -24.50 14.55
C GLY A 258 22.67 -24.44 13.10
N ARG A 259 21.41 -24.80 12.86
CA ARG A 259 20.77 -24.75 11.53
C ARG A 259 19.73 -23.63 11.50
N ALA A 260 19.84 -22.76 10.49
CA ALA A 260 18.96 -21.62 10.35
C ALA A 260 17.56 -22.07 9.91
N SER A 261 16.54 -21.43 10.46
CA SER A 261 15.14 -21.72 10.14
C SER A 261 14.35 -20.42 9.97
N PHE A 262 13.38 -20.46 9.07
CA PHE A 262 12.41 -19.39 8.84
C PHE A 262 10.99 -19.96 8.97
N ILE A 263 10.23 -19.41 9.91
CA ILE A 263 8.83 -19.77 10.15
C ILE A 263 7.94 -18.57 9.88
N ARG A 264 6.91 -18.80 9.10
CA ARG A 264 5.83 -17.84 8.85
C ARG A 264 4.54 -18.35 9.51
N VAL A 265 3.88 -17.51 10.28
CA VAL A 265 2.60 -17.80 10.92
C VAL A 265 1.52 -16.88 10.35
N SER A 266 0.51 -17.45 9.69
CA SER A 266 -0.60 -16.70 9.12
C SER A 266 -1.92 -17.03 9.81
N ALA A 267 -2.73 -16.02 10.07
CA ALA A 267 -4.09 -16.18 10.60
C ALA A 267 -4.87 -14.88 10.42
N GLU A 268 -6.20 -14.98 10.41
CA GLU A 268 -7.07 -13.80 10.52
C GLU A 268 -6.90 -13.05 11.85
N ALA A 269 -7.48 -11.85 11.94
CA ALA A 269 -7.49 -11.06 13.17
C ALA A 269 -8.13 -11.86 14.33
N GLY A 270 -7.49 -11.86 15.50
CA GLY A 270 -7.94 -12.64 16.66
C GLY A 270 -7.66 -14.15 16.61
N GLY A 271 -7.04 -14.68 15.54
CA GLY A 271 -6.75 -16.12 15.39
C GLY A 271 -5.68 -16.70 16.33
N GLY A 272 -5.04 -15.88 17.18
CA GLY A 272 -4.08 -16.33 18.19
C GLY A 272 -2.60 -16.31 17.79
N LYS A 273 -2.19 -15.56 16.75
CA LYS A 273 -0.78 -15.47 16.28
C LYS A 273 0.19 -15.03 17.38
N THR A 274 -0.09 -13.87 18.00
CA THR A 274 0.69 -13.32 19.12
C THR A 274 0.67 -14.29 20.29
N ARG A 275 -0.49 -14.86 20.63
CA ARG A 275 -0.64 -15.83 21.73
C ARG A 275 0.21 -17.09 21.53
N LEU A 276 0.27 -17.65 20.32
CA LEU A 276 1.13 -18.79 19.99
C LEU A 276 2.61 -18.43 20.15
N SER A 277 2.99 -17.23 19.72
CA SER A 277 4.37 -16.74 19.79
C SER A 277 4.82 -16.46 21.23
N ASP A 278 3.93 -15.87 22.04
CA ASP A 278 4.14 -15.65 23.47
C ASP A 278 4.26 -16.97 24.24
N GLU A 279 3.40 -17.94 23.96
CA GLU A 279 3.47 -19.26 24.60
C GLU A 279 4.79 -19.94 24.26
N PHE A 280 5.18 -19.92 22.99
CA PHE A 280 6.48 -20.42 22.57
C PHE A 280 7.63 -19.71 23.31
N LYS A 281 7.66 -18.37 23.32
CA LYS A 281 8.69 -17.57 24.02
C LYS A 281 8.78 -17.91 25.51
N ASN A 282 7.65 -18.07 26.20
CA ASN A 282 7.58 -18.39 27.62
C ASN A 282 8.10 -19.81 27.96
N LEU A 283 8.04 -20.73 27.00
CA LEU A 283 8.55 -22.10 27.16
C LEU A 283 10.04 -22.22 26.84
N LEU A 284 10.66 -21.18 26.28
CA LEU A 284 12.09 -21.17 25.97
C LEU A 284 12.92 -20.71 27.17
N ASP A 285 14.09 -21.34 27.33
CA ASP A 285 15.12 -20.81 28.21
C ASP A 285 15.87 -19.65 27.53
N LEU A 286 15.48 -18.42 27.87
CA LEU A 286 16.09 -17.19 27.37
C LEU A 286 17.49 -16.93 27.95
N SER A 287 17.97 -17.72 28.92
CA SER A 287 19.37 -17.65 29.36
C SER A 287 20.33 -18.17 28.29
N GLU A 288 19.89 -19.12 27.46
CA GLU A 288 20.68 -19.74 26.38
C GLU A 288 20.39 -19.16 24.99
N HIS A 289 19.32 -18.37 24.84
CA HIS A 289 18.89 -17.79 23.56
C HIS A 289 18.83 -16.26 23.63
N ARG A 290 18.74 -15.59 22.49
CA ARG A 290 18.37 -14.17 22.36
C ARG A 290 17.07 -14.08 21.60
N TRP A 291 16.16 -13.25 22.10
CA TRP A 291 14.89 -12.97 21.44
C TRP A 291 14.82 -11.47 21.17
N TYR A 292 14.63 -11.09 19.91
CA TYR A 292 14.47 -9.71 19.49
C TYR A 292 13.16 -9.53 18.74
N ASP A 293 12.41 -8.50 19.13
CA ASP A 293 11.08 -8.20 18.61
C ASP A 293 11.15 -7.01 17.64
N GLY A 294 10.48 -7.08 16.50
CA GLY A 294 10.29 -5.99 15.53
C GLY A 294 8.86 -5.98 15.00
N HIS A 295 8.19 -4.84 15.02
CA HIS A 295 6.76 -4.74 14.76
C HIS A 295 6.49 -3.82 13.57
N ALA A 296 5.56 -4.20 12.70
CA ALA A 296 4.98 -3.32 11.70
C ALA A 296 3.65 -2.73 12.22
N TYR A 297 3.36 -1.48 11.88
CA TYR A 297 2.18 -0.75 12.35
C TYR A 297 1.32 -0.25 11.17
N THR A 298 0.03 -0.04 11.40
CA THR A 298 -0.90 0.39 10.35
C THR A 298 -0.53 1.70 9.65
N TYR A 299 0.20 2.61 10.31
CA TYR A 299 0.68 3.86 9.71
C TYR A 299 2.06 3.72 9.03
N SER A 300 2.77 2.59 9.23
CA SER A 300 4.15 2.42 8.76
C SER A 300 4.28 1.87 7.33
N GLU A 301 3.18 1.54 6.65
CA GLU A 301 3.20 0.92 5.31
C GLU A 301 3.99 1.72 4.26
N ASN A 302 4.10 3.05 4.43
CA ASN A 302 4.85 3.94 3.52
C ASN A 302 6.03 4.64 4.23
N ILE A 303 6.48 4.14 5.38
CA ILE A 303 7.64 4.65 6.09
C ILE A 303 8.82 3.71 5.79
N SER A 304 9.85 4.23 5.13
CA SER A 304 10.99 3.43 4.69
C SER A 304 11.68 2.71 5.85
N TYR A 305 11.83 1.39 5.72
CA TYR A 305 12.51 0.54 6.69
C TYR A 305 11.90 0.51 8.11
N ALA A 306 10.63 0.88 8.27
CA ALA A 306 10.01 1.07 9.58
C ALA A 306 10.03 -0.18 10.48
N LEU A 307 9.82 -1.36 9.91
CA LEU A 307 9.91 -2.63 10.66
C LEU A 307 11.31 -2.83 11.25
N TRP A 308 12.35 -2.56 10.47
CA TRP A 308 13.73 -2.70 10.92
C TRP A 308 14.12 -1.56 11.86
N ASN A 309 13.63 -0.34 11.63
CA ASN A 309 13.81 0.77 12.55
C ASN A 309 13.23 0.43 13.94
N ASP A 310 11.98 -0.08 14.04
CA ASP A 310 11.39 -0.53 15.31
C ASP A 310 12.20 -1.68 15.95
N PHE A 311 12.59 -2.69 15.15
CA PHE A 311 13.42 -3.81 15.59
C PHE A 311 14.75 -3.35 16.22
N PHE A 312 15.50 -2.51 15.52
CA PHE A 312 16.80 -2.03 15.96
C PHE A 312 16.69 -1.02 17.10
N SER A 313 15.65 -0.17 17.11
CA SER A 313 15.37 0.74 18.21
C SER A 313 15.19 0.00 19.54
N ARG A 314 14.39 -1.07 19.54
CA ARG A 314 14.16 -1.91 20.72
C ARG A 314 15.41 -2.64 21.16
N MET A 315 16.16 -3.20 20.22
CA MET A 315 17.37 -3.95 20.52
C MET A 315 18.47 -3.07 21.12
N TRP A 316 18.59 -1.81 20.68
CA TRP A 316 19.62 -0.88 21.11
C TRP A 316 19.16 0.11 22.18
N CYS A 317 17.92 -0.04 22.67
CA CYS A 317 17.27 0.88 23.59
C CYS A 317 17.38 2.34 23.11
N ILE A 318 17.11 2.56 21.81
CA ILE A 318 16.98 3.91 21.24
C ILE A 318 15.62 4.46 21.67
N ASP A 319 15.68 5.64 22.27
CA ASP A 319 14.52 6.40 22.69
C ASP A 319 14.16 7.43 21.60
N GLU A 320 12.88 7.76 21.44
CA GLU A 320 12.48 8.79 20.48
C GLU A 320 13.10 10.15 20.80
N ASN A 321 13.47 10.44 22.05
CA ASN A 321 14.11 11.69 22.45
C ASN A 321 15.63 11.68 22.29
N ASP A 322 16.24 10.56 21.91
CA ASP A 322 17.66 10.52 21.60
C ASP A 322 17.96 11.44 20.42
N ARG A 323 19.03 12.23 20.56
CA ARG A 323 19.57 13.01 19.45
C ARG A 323 20.31 12.10 18.48
N SER A 324 20.51 12.57 17.25
CA SER A 324 21.25 11.81 16.24
C SER A 324 22.64 11.37 16.73
N GLU A 325 23.37 12.20 17.49
CA GLU A 325 24.66 11.81 18.06
C GLU A 325 24.55 10.67 19.10
N GLU A 326 23.50 10.67 19.92
CA GLU A 326 23.26 9.66 20.95
C GLU A 326 22.89 8.31 20.31
N ILE A 327 22.06 8.34 19.26
CA ILE A 327 21.73 7.17 18.43
C ILE A 327 23.01 6.59 17.82
N LEU A 328 23.85 7.42 17.19
CA LEU A 328 25.10 6.98 16.59
C LEU A 328 26.05 6.35 17.62
N ASP A 329 26.13 6.91 18.83
CA ASP A 329 26.93 6.35 19.93
C ASP A 329 26.39 5.00 20.43
N LYS A 330 25.06 4.84 20.51
CA LYS A 330 24.43 3.55 20.84
C LYS A 330 24.75 2.50 19.78
N ILE A 331 24.58 2.84 18.50
CA ILE A 331 24.92 1.95 17.37
C ILE A 331 26.41 1.57 17.43
N ARG A 332 27.30 2.54 17.61
CA ARG A 332 28.76 2.32 17.70
C ARG A 332 29.11 1.29 18.76
N LYS A 333 28.60 1.48 19.98
CA LYS A 333 28.87 0.58 21.11
C LYS A 333 28.43 -0.86 20.81
N GLU A 334 27.30 -1.04 20.15
CA GLU A 334 26.77 -2.36 19.81
C GLU A 334 27.56 -3.03 18.68
N VAL A 335 28.00 -2.27 17.68
CA VAL A 335 28.87 -2.78 16.61
C VAL A 335 30.25 -3.18 17.15
N GLU A 336 30.85 -2.35 18.02
CA GLU A 336 32.16 -2.62 18.64
C GLU A 336 32.13 -3.86 19.54
N LYS A 337 31.04 -4.08 20.29
CA LYS A 337 30.84 -5.30 21.12
C LYS A 337 30.89 -6.60 20.30
N LEU A 338 30.66 -6.54 18.99
CA LEU A 338 30.62 -7.71 18.12
C LEU A 338 31.95 -7.93 17.37
N ASP A 339 33.00 -7.15 17.65
CA ASP A 339 34.27 -7.13 16.92
C ASP A 339 34.11 -6.81 15.41
N LEU A 340 33.06 -6.05 15.07
CA LEU A 340 32.81 -5.56 13.72
C LEU A 340 33.50 -4.22 13.50
N GLU A 341 33.94 -3.96 12.26
CA GLU A 341 34.58 -2.69 11.90
C GLU A 341 33.54 -1.55 11.87
N ALA A 342 33.41 -0.81 12.98
CA ALA A 342 32.42 0.25 13.14
C ALA A 342 32.45 1.30 12.01
N GLU A 343 33.65 1.69 11.56
CA GLU A 343 33.84 2.66 10.46
C GLU A 343 33.20 2.19 9.14
N LYS A 344 33.07 0.87 8.91
CA LYS A 344 32.50 0.32 7.68
C LYS A 344 30.99 0.07 7.74
N ILE A 345 30.42 -0.10 8.94
CA ILE A 345 29.06 -0.60 9.14
C ILE A 345 28.14 0.48 9.71
N LEU A 346 28.64 1.26 10.68
CA LEU A 346 27.87 2.29 11.36
C LEU A 346 27.23 3.31 10.40
N PRO A 347 27.93 3.85 9.37
CA PRO A 347 27.32 4.80 8.44
C PRO A 347 26.06 4.25 7.76
N TYR A 348 26.04 2.95 7.45
CA TYR A 348 24.92 2.34 6.75
C TYR A 348 23.82 1.87 7.70
N LEU A 349 24.15 1.46 8.93
CA LEU A 349 23.13 1.20 9.95
C LEU A 349 22.40 2.50 10.36
N ALA A 350 23.11 3.63 10.42
CA ALA A 350 22.53 4.94 10.66
C ALA A 350 21.48 5.34 9.60
N ALA A 351 21.61 4.83 8.38
CA ALA A 351 20.65 5.08 7.30
C ALA A 351 19.24 4.55 7.61
N LEU A 352 19.10 3.49 8.44
CA LEU A 352 17.78 3.00 8.91
C LEU A 352 17.01 4.07 9.71
N PHE A 353 17.74 4.98 10.35
CA PHE A 353 17.20 6.05 11.19
C PHE A 353 17.12 7.39 10.46
N SER A 354 17.37 7.40 9.15
CA SER A 354 17.48 8.65 8.37
C SER A 354 18.60 9.59 8.86
N ILE A 355 19.62 9.07 9.55
CA ILE A 355 20.70 9.88 10.11
C ILE A 355 21.84 9.95 9.09
N PRO A 356 22.09 11.13 8.50
CA PRO A 356 23.22 11.30 7.60
C PRO A 356 24.54 11.27 8.39
N THR A 357 25.55 10.62 7.82
CA THR A 357 26.93 10.62 8.37
C THR A 357 27.89 11.25 7.37
N PRO A 358 29.07 11.77 7.79
CA PRO A 358 30.05 12.35 6.87
C PRO A 358 30.42 11.42 5.70
N GLU A 359 30.42 10.11 5.94
CA GLU A 359 30.74 9.08 4.95
C GLU A 359 29.59 8.85 3.95
N THR A 360 28.35 9.17 4.30
CA THR A 360 27.14 8.86 3.51
C THR A 360 26.51 10.08 2.83
N VAL A 361 26.69 11.29 3.37
CA VAL A 361 26.10 12.55 2.84
C VAL A 361 26.40 12.77 1.36
N HIS A 362 27.57 12.35 0.90
CA HIS A 362 27.99 12.49 -0.50
C HIS A 362 27.89 11.19 -1.30
N LEU A 363 27.22 10.14 -0.81
CA LEU A 363 27.04 8.90 -1.58
C LEU A 363 25.78 8.97 -2.45
N ASP A 364 25.76 8.21 -3.56
CA ASP A 364 24.51 7.99 -4.29
C ASP A 364 23.61 7.07 -3.43
N PRO A 365 22.32 7.40 -3.23
CA PRO A 365 21.40 6.54 -2.46
C PRO A 365 21.37 5.08 -2.96
N GLY A 366 21.55 4.85 -4.26
CA GLY A 366 21.65 3.52 -4.85
C GLY A 366 22.91 2.74 -4.45
N PHE A 367 23.93 3.40 -3.91
CA PHE A 367 25.09 2.77 -3.26
C PHE A 367 24.83 2.49 -1.77
N ILE A 368 24.03 3.34 -1.10
CA ILE A 368 23.70 3.19 0.33
C ILE A 368 22.88 1.91 0.54
N LYS A 369 21.85 1.65 -0.27
CA LYS A 369 20.95 0.50 -0.05
C LYS A 369 21.65 -0.87 -0.03
N PRO A 370 22.49 -1.27 -1.01
CA PRO A 370 23.20 -2.54 -0.93
C PRO A 370 24.12 -2.66 0.29
N ARG A 371 24.76 -1.54 0.70
CA ARG A 371 25.63 -1.48 1.88
C ARG A 371 24.86 -1.52 3.19
N LEU A 372 23.68 -0.91 3.24
CA LEU A 372 22.73 -1.05 4.34
C LEU A 372 22.31 -2.51 4.48
N PHE A 373 21.94 -3.16 3.39
CA PHE A 373 21.53 -4.56 3.39
C PHE A 373 22.67 -5.47 3.86
N GLU A 374 23.87 -5.28 3.33
CA GLU A 374 25.10 -5.95 3.78
C GLU A 374 25.37 -5.71 5.27
N SER A 375 25.31 -4.47 5.73
CA SER A 375 25.58 -4.08 7.12
C SER A 375 24.59 -4.71 8.09
N VAL A 376 23.28 -4.66 7.79
CA VAL A 376 22.24 -5.32 8.59
C VAL A 376 22.44 -6.82 8.62
N GLY A 377 22.69 -7.45 7.46
CA GLY A 377 22.94 -8.89 7.38
C GLY A 377 24.17 -9.33 8.17
N SER A 378 25.30 -8.62 8.01
CA SER A 378 26.53 -8.87 8.76
C SER A 378 26.34 -8.68 10.25
N PHE A 379 25.58 -7.66 10.66
CA PHE A 379 25.29 -7.41 12.07
C PHE A 379 24.43 -8.53 12.68
N ILE A 380 23.37 -8.96 12.00
CA ILE A 380 22.52 -10.09 12.44
C ILE A 380 23.33 -11.38 12.56
N LEU A 381 24.17 -11.69 11.56
CA LEU A 381 25.04 -12.87 11.58
C LEU A 381 26.08 -12.80 12.71
N ALA A 382 26.62 -11.61 13.00
CA ALA A 382 27.55 -11.42 14.10
C ALA A 382 26.91 -11.61 15.47
N ILE A 383 25.66 -11.17 15.67
CA ILE A 383 24.89 -11.48 16.88
C ILE A 383 24.66 -13.00 17.00
N ALA A 384 24.27 -13.64 15.90
CA ALA A 384 23.98 -15.07 15.85
C ALA A 384 25.20 -15.95 16.11
N SER A 385 26.40 -15.50 15.71
CA SER A 385 27.65 -16.23 15.96
C SER A 385 28.04 -16.25 17.44
N ARG A 386 27.59 -15.26 18.22
CA ARG A 386 27.83 -15.18 19.67
C ARG A 386 26.83 -16.00 20.48
N LYS A 387 25.55 -15.97 20.09
CA LYS A 387 24.47 -16.64 20.81
C LYS A 387 23.33 -16.99 19.85
N LYS A 388 22.68 -18.13 20.10
CA LYS A 388 21.51 -18.57 19.33
C LYS A 388 20.42 -17.51 19.38
N THR A 389 19.99 -17.05 18.21
CA THR A 389 19.17 -15.83 18.09
C THR A 389 17.84 -16.12 17.41
N ILE A 390 16.76 -15.59 17.97
CA ILE A 390 15.41 -15.63 17.45
C ILE A 390 15.00 -14.20 17.10
N LEU A 391 14.65 -13.98 15.84
CA LEU A 391 14.13 -12.70 15.34
C LEU A 391 12.62 -12.85 15.17
N TYR A 392 11.84 -12.14 15.98
CA TYR A 392 10.39 -12.14 15.91
C TYR A 392 9.90 -10.87 15.20
N LEU A 393 9.27 -11.03 14.04
CA LEU A 393 8.74 -9.93 13.25
C LEU A 393 7.21 -10.01 13.21
N GLU A 394 6.53 -9.07 13.85
CA GLU A 394 5.08 -9.08 14.02
C GLU A 394 4.38 -8.23 12.93
N ASP A 395 3.22 -8.73 12.47
CA ASP A 395 2.26 -7.99 11.64
C ASP A 395 2.80 -7.53 10.26
N LEU A 396 3.56 -8.38 9.56
CA LEU A 396 4.17 -8.08 8.24
C LEU A 396 3.21 -7.62 7.13
N HIS A 397 1.90 -7.78 7.33
CA HIS A 397 0.89 -7.24 6.42
C HIS A 397 0.83 -5.70 6.42
N TRP A 398 1.43 -5.05 7.42
CA TRP A 398 1.61 -3.60 7.50
C TRP A 398 3.07 -3.15 7.26
N ALA A 399 3.97 -4.07 6.94
CA ALA A 399 5.37 -3.74 6.71
C ALA A 399 5.55 -2.98 5.40
N ASP A 400 6.43 -1.98 5.42
CA ASP A 400 6.78 -1.22 4.22
C ASP A 400 7.53 -2.08 3.19
N PRO A 401 7.42 -1.76 1.88
CA PRO A 401 8.07 -2.50 0.82
C PRO A 401 9.58 -2.67 0.99
N SER A 402 10.29 -1.66 1.51
CA SER A 402 11.74 -1.66 1.70
C SER A 402 12.17 -2.59 2.84
N SER A 403 11.39 -2.64 3.92
CA SER A 403 11.57 -3.63 5.00
C SER A 403 11.38 -5.05 4.51
N LEU A 404 10.37 -5.29 3.68
CA LEU A 404 10.13 -6.61 3.08
C LEU A 404 11.28 -7.00 2.13
N GLU A 405 11.82 -6.06 1.37
CA GLU A 405 12.97 -6.31 0.50
C GLU A 405 14.24 -6.64 1.30
N LEU A 406 14.47 -5.94 2.42
CA LEU A 406 15.57 -6.24 3.34
C LEU A 406 15.39 -7.60 4.01
N LEU A 407 14.17 -7.96 4.41
CA LEU A 407 13.86 -9.31 4.91
C LEU A 407 14.19 -10.38 3.87
N SER A 408 13.76 -10.20 2.62
CA SER A 408 14.09 -11.13 1.53
C SER A 408 15.60 -11.26 1.32
N TYR A 409 16.34 -10.16 1.38
CA TYR A 409 17.81 -10.18 1.30
C TYR A 409 18.45 -10.96 2.45
N ILE A 410 17.97 -10.77 3.67
CA ILE A 410 18.47 -11.50 4.86
C ILE A 410 18.19 -12.98 4.70
N LEU A 411 16.96 -13.37 4.33
CA LEU A 411 16.59 -14.79 4.13
C LEU A 411 17.45 -15.48 3.07
N ALA A 412 17.84 -14.77 2.01
CA ALA A 412 18.71 -15.30 0.96
C ALA A 412 20.15 -15.59 1.43
N LYS A 413 20.61 -14.99 2.55
CA LYS A 413 21.99 -15.08 3.05
C LYS A 413 22.13 -15.70 4.43
N ILE A 414 21.04 -15.87 5.15
CA ILE A 414 21.09 -16.31 6.54
C ILE A 414 21.52 -17.78 6.65
N GLU A 415 22.38 -18.05 7.61
CA GLU A 415 22.91 -19.37 7.94
C GLU A 415 23.21 -19.48 9.43
N GLY A 416 23.44 -20.69 9.93
CA GLY A 416 23.87 -20.92 11.31
C GLY A 416 22.77 -20.74 12.37
N ASN A 417 23.10 -20.05 13.46
CA ASN A 417 22.31 -20.02 14.70
C ASN A 417 21.18 -18.95 14.70
N VAL A 418 20.34 -18.91 13.66
CA VAL A 418 19.21 -17.97 13.60
C VAL A 418 17.87 -18.64 13.28
N LEU A 419 16.85 -18.32 14.07
CA LEU A 419 15.45 -18.58 13.76
C LEU A 419 14.74 -17.25 13.49
N ILE A 420 14.16 -17.08 12.30
CA ILE A 420 13.28 -15.96 11.99
C ILE A 420 11.83 -16.44 12.10
N LEU A 421 11.03 -15.79 12.94
CA LEU A 421 9.61 -16.07 13.12
C LEU A 421 8.80 -14.82 12.74
N CYS A 422 7.95 -14.92 11.72
CA CYS A 422 7.15 -13.81 11.23
C CYS A 422 5.64 -14.08 11.36
N THR A 423 4.84 -13.05 11.63
CA THR A 423 3.37 -13.15 11.65
C THR A 423 2.70 -12.24 10.62
N HIS A 424 1.63 -12.69 9.97
CA HIS A 424 0.85 -11.84 9.04
C HIS A 424 -0.62 -12.29 8.88
N ARG A 425 -1.43 -11.49 8.16
CA ARG A 425 -2.79 -11.85 7.72
C ARG A 425 -2.75 -12.41 6.28
N PRO A 426 -3.49 -13.48 5.94
CA PRO A 426 -3.42 -14.11 4.61
C PRO A 426 -3.91 -13.21 3.46
N ALA A 427 -5.03 -12.50 3.65
CA ALA A 427 -5.72 -11.80 2.56
C ALA A 427 -4.96 -10.58 2.00
N SER A 428 -4.11 -9.95 2.78
CA SER A 428 -3.44 -8.69 2.44
C SER A 428 -1.96 -8.82 2.08
N TYR A 429 -1.36 -9.99 2.32
CA TYR A 429 0.10 -10.16 2.25
C TYR A 429 0.51 -11.28 1.30
N LYS A 430 1.24 -10.91 0.24
CA LYS A 430 1.89 -11.87 -0.66
C LYS A 430 3.36 -11.99 -0.29
N PHE A 431 3.72 -13.11 0.31
CA PHE A 431 5.10 -13.41 0.62
C PHE A 431 5.86 -13.83 -0.66
N PRO A 432 7.10 -13.37 -0.89
CA PRO A 432 7.89 -13.77 -2.04
C PRO A 432 8.51 -15.16 -1.82
N ASP A 433 7.72 -16.23 -1.99
CA ASP A 433 8.18 -17.62 -1.78
C ASP A 433 9.41 -17.98 -2.64
N GLU A 434 9.55 -17.40 -3.85
CA GLU A 434 10.68 -17.63 -4.76
C GLU A 434 12.06 -17.25 -4.18
N GLU A 435 12.14 -16.28 -3.26
CA GLU A 435 13.42 -15.84 -2.67
C GLU A 435 13.90 -16.79 -1.57
N VAL A 436 12.97 -17.45 -0.87
CA VAL A 436 13.30 -18.46 0.13
C VAL A 436 13.82 -19.73 -0.52
N GLU A 437 13.26 -20.10 -1.68
CA GLU A 437 13.72 -21.25 -2.47
C GLU A 437 15.18 -21.10 -2.98
N ARG A 438 15.72 -19.87 -3.02
CA ARG A 438 17.12 -19.62 -3.43
C ARG A 438 18.14 -20.00 -2.36
N ASN A 439 17.74 -20.08 -1.09
CA ASN A 439 18.61 -20.51 -0.01
C ASN A 439 18.37 -21.99 0.30
N SER A 440 19.15 -22.87 -0.32
CA SER A 440 19.02 -24.32 -0.15
C SER A 440 19.34 -24.84 1.26
N VAL A 441 19.92 -24.00 2.13
CA VAL A 441 20.31 -24.36 3.51
C VAL A 441 19.27 -23.88 4.52
N LEU A 442 18.43 -22.90 4.17
CA LEU A 442 17.39 -22.36 5.04
C LEU A 442 16.18 -23.29 5.07
N ARG A 443 15.82 -23.76 6.27
CA ARG A 443 14.57 -24.49 6.46
C ARG A 443 13.39 -23.51 6.51
N TYR A 444 12.46 -23.62 5.58
CA TYR A 444 11.23 -22.81 5.54
C TYR A 444 10.01 -23.61 5.94
N ILE A 445 9.18 -23.04 6.83
CA ILE A 445 7.89 -23.61 7.23
C ILE A 445 6.84 -22.51 7.27
N HIS A 446 5.69 -22.76 6.65
CA HIS A 446 4.50 -21.93 6.77
C HIS A 446 3.47 -22.65 7.65
N ILE A 447 3.06 -21.97 8.72
CA ILE A 447 2.02 -22.40 9.66
C ILE A 447 0.80 -21.51 9.42
N GLU A 448 -0.28 -22.09 8.93
CA GLU A 448 -1.58 -21.43 8.85
C GLU A 448 -2.42 -21.82 10.06
N LEU A 449 -2.79 -20.84 10.89
CA LEU A 449 -3.62 -21.07 12.06
C LEU A 449 -5.09 -21.08 11.64
N GLU A 450 -5.61 -22.30 11.49
CA GLU A 450 -7.03 -22.52 11.29
C GLU A 450 -7.84 -22.07 12.51
N PRO A 451 -9.09 -21.61 12.35
CA PRO A 451 -10.00 -21.39 13.47
C PRO A 451 -10.12 -22.65 14.36
N LEU A 452 -10.39 -22.46 15.66
CA LEU A 452 -10.54 -23.58 16.59
C LEU A 452 -11.69 -24.49 16.15
N THR A 453 -11.54 -25.80 16.34
CA THR A 453 -12.69 -26.70 16.23
C THR A 453 -13.69 -26.45 17.36
N SER A 454 -14.93 -26.91 17.22
CA SER A 454 -15.92 -26.78 18.30
C SER A 454 -15.46 -27.44 19.61
N GLU A 455 -14.76 -28.57 19.52
CA GLU A 455 -14.17 -29.26 20.68
C GLU A 455 -13.06 -28.42 21.34
N GLN A 456 -12.16 -27.84 20.55
CA GLN A 456 -11.12 -26.93 21.04
C GLN A 456 -11.71 -25.65 21.64
N GLY A 457 -12.83 -25.15 21.11
CA GLY A 457 -13.57 -24.03 21.69
C GLY A 457 -14.10 -24.34 23.09
N GLU A 458 -14.58 -25.56 23.32
CA GLU A 458 -15.02 -26.02 24.65
C GLU A 458 -13.87 -26.19 25.63
N ASP A 459 -12.73 -26.69 25.16
CA ASP A 459 -11.51 -26.77 25.97
C ASP A 459 -11.02 -25.38 26.38
N MET A 460 -11.09 -24.41 25.47
CA MET A 460 -10.78 -23.01 25.78
C MET A 460 -11.74 -22.45 26.82
N LEU A 461 -13.03 -22.75 26.71
CA LEU A 461 -14.04 -22.36 27.68
C LEU A 461 -13.77 -22.95 29.07
N ARG A 462 -13.47 -24.25 29.16
CA ARG A 462 -13.06 -24.92 30.41
C ARG A 462 -11.85 -24.24 31.03
N SER A 463 -10.87 -23.88 30.20
CA SER A 463 -9.64 -23.24 30.64
C SER A 463 -9.87 -21.83 31.19
N LEU A 464 -10.68 -21.00 30.50
CA LEU A 464 -11.10 -19.67 30.99
C LEU A 464 -11.77 -19.75 32.36
N LEU A 465 -12.50 -20.84 32.61
CA LEU A 465 -13.18 -21.08 33.89
C LEU A 465 -12.27 -21.77 34.93
N GLY A 466 -10.95 -21.73 34.77
CA GLY A 466 -10.01 -22.30 35.75
C GLY A 466 -10.10 -23.83 35.85
N GLY A 467 -10.48 -24.51 34.77
CA GLY A 467 -10.59 -25.97 34.69
C GLY A 467 -11.92 -26.54 35.20
N LEU A 468 -12.86 -25.70 35.62
CA LEU A 468 -14.20 -26.12 36.04
C LEU A 468 -15.13 -26.31 34.83
N GLN A 469 -16.15 -27.15 34.98
CA GLN A 469 -17.10 -27.42 33.89
C GLN A 469 -17.92 -26.16 33.56
N PRO A 470 -17.97 -25.74 32.29
CA PRO A 470 -18.83 -24.64 31.87
C PRO A 470 -20.30 -25.07 31.92
N PRO A 471 -21.23 -24.14 32.18
CA PRO A 471 -22.67 -24.39 32.05
C PRO A 471 -23.00 -24.96 30.65
N GLN A 472 -23.82 -26.02 30.60
CA GLN A 472 -24.18 -26.68 29.33
C GLN A 472 -24.81 -25.70 28.33
N GLU A 473 -25.64 -24.78 28.82
CA GLU A 473 -26.24 -23.72 28.01
C GLU A 473 -25.20 -22.80 27.34
N LEU A 474 -24.06 -22.54 28.00
CA LEU A 474 -22.94 -21.76 27.43
C LEU A 474 -22.21 -22.53 26.35
N GLN A 475 -21.99 -23.83 26.56
CA GLN A 475 -21.40 -24.71 25.56
C GLN A 475 -22.29 -24.82 24.31
N ASP A 476 -23.59 -25.02 24.52
CA ASP A 476 -24.59 -25.12 23.44
C ASP A 476 -24.73 -23.79 22.68
N PHE A 477 -24.64 -22.66 23.39
CA PHE A 477 -24.65 -21.33 22.78
C PHE A 477 -23.43 -21.12 21.86
N LEU A 478 -22.22 -21.43 22.34
CA LEU A 478 -21.00 -21.29 21.53
C LEU A 478 -20.98 -22.23 20.33
N ARG A 479 -21.45 -23.48 20.51
CA ARG A 479 -21.64 -24.45 19.41
C ARG A 479 -22.65 -23.96 18.38
N GLY A 480 -23.83 -23.50 18.82
CA GLY A 480 -24.91 -23.04 17.94
C GLY A 480 -24.54 -21.82 17.11
N LYS A 481 -23.60 -21.00 17.58
CA LYS A 481 -23.06 -19.84 16.88
C LYS A 481 -21.81 -20.15 16.05
N ASN A 482 -21.32 -21.40 16.08
CA ASN A 482 -20.10 -21.86 15.43
C ASN A 482 -18.89 -20.95 15.72
N LEU A 483 -18.73 -20.58 17.00
CA LEU A 483 -17.72 -19.62 17.42
C LEU A 483 -16.36 -20.29 17.55
N VAL A 484 -15.52 -20.05 16.56
CA VAL A 484 -14.22 -20.72 16.37
C VAL A 484 -13.03 -19.76 16.53
N ASN A 485 -13.28 -18.48 16.77
CA ASN A 485 -12.24 -17.48 16.98
C ASN A 485 -11.89 -17.39 18.48
N PRO A 486 -10.63 -17.69 18.88
CA PRO A 486 -10.21 -17.68 20.29
C PRO A 486 -10.51 -16.35 21.00
N PHE A 487 -10.15 -15.22 20.36
CA PHE A 487 -10.38 -13.89 20.92
C PHE A 487 -11.86 -13.62 21.18
N PHE A 488 -12.74 -14.13 20.29
CA PHE A 488 -14.18 -13.99 20.49
C PHE A 488 -14.69 -14.75 21.70
N ILE A 489 -14.23 -15.98 21.90
CA ILE A 489 -14.65 -16.82 23.05
C ILE A 489 -14.22 -16.15 24.36
N GLU A 490 -12.97 -15.67 24.43
CA GLU A 490 -12.45 -14.95 25.60
C GLU A 490 -13.29 -13.70 25.92
N GLU A 491 -13.56 -12.86 24.92
CA GLU A 491 -14.33 -11.62 25.12
C GLU A 491 -15.80 -11.89 25.47
N VAL A 492 -16.44 -12.91 24.89
CA VAL A 492 -17.81 -13.32 25.28
C VAL A 492 -17.86 -13.76 26.73
N VAL A 493 -16.92 -14.62 27.15
CA VAL A 493 -16.87 -15.12 28.54
C VAL A 493 -16.60 -13.99 29.50
N ASN A 494 -15.63 -13.11 29.20
CA ASN A 494 -15.37 -11.92 30.00
C ASN A 494 -16.62 -11.06 30.10
N ASN A 495 -17.30 -10.73 28.99
CA ASN A 495 -18.55 -9.96 29.01
C ASN A 495 -19.62 -10.61 29.91
N LEU A 496 -19.77 -11.93 29.88
CA LEU A 496 -20.71 -12.65 30.76
C LEU A 496 -20.37 -12.52 32.24
N PHE A 497 -19.08 -12.47 32.58
CA PHE A 497 -18.64 -12.16 33.94
C PHE A 497 -18.92 -10.69 34.32
N GLU A 498 -18.62 -9.73 33.44
CA GLU A 498 -18.84 -8.29 33.70
C GLU A 498 -20.32 -7.93 33.81
N SER A 499 -21.15 -8.51 32.95
CA SER A 499 -22.62 -8.41 32.96
C SER A 499 -23.26 -9.26 34.05
N LYS A 500 -22.43 -10.00 34.80
CA LYS A 500 -22.84 -10.71 36.00
C LYS A 500 -23.82 -11.86 35.71
N LEU A 501 -23.85 -12.28 34.44
CA LEU A 501 -24.66 -13.38 33.92
C LEU A 501 -24.01 -14.73 34.16
N LEU A 502 -22.67 -14.76 34.27
CA LEU A 502 -21.90 -15.93 34.64
C LEU A 502 -21.25 -15.68 36.00
N VAL A 503 -21.69 -16.42 37.03
CA VAL A 503 -21.20 -16.26 38.40
C VAL A 503 -20.63 -17.58 38.93
N LYS A 504 -19.63 -17.46 39.80
CA LYS A 504 -19.03 -18.61 40.48
C LYS A 504 -19.98 -19.12 41.58
N SER A 505 -20.14 -20.45 41.66
CA SER A 505 -20.91 -21.18 42.67
C SER A 505 -20.06 -22.26 43.33
N ASP A 506 -20.54 -22.87 44.40
CA ASP A 506 -19.79 -23.88 45.18
C ASP A 506 -19.38 -25.12 44.34
N ASP A 507 -20.16 -25.48 43.31
CA ASP A 507 -19.92 -26.65 42.43
C ASP A 507 -19.41 -26.27 41.01
N GLY A 508 -19.04 -25.01 40.75
CA GLY A 508 -18.61 -24.58 39.41
C GLY A 508 -19.05 -23.19 39.03
N TYR A 509 -19.44 -22.97 37.77
CA TYR A 509 -20.07 -21.73 37.31
C TYR A 509 -21.53 -21.96 36.99
N ARG A 510 -22.36 -20.95 37.26
CA ARG A 510 -23.78 -20.97 36.90
C ARG A 510 -24.14 -19.71 36.14
N LEU A 511 -25.06 -19.87 35.19
CA LEU A 511 -25.70 -18.74 34.54
C LEU A 511 -26.81 -18.21 35.46
N THR A 512 -26.89 -16.89 35.64
CA THR A 512 -27.96 -16.25 36.41
C THR A 512 -29.16 -15.85 35.54
N GLY A 513 -29.06 -16.02 34.22
CA GLY A 513 -30.09 -15.71 33.22
C GLY A 513 -29.85 -16.47 31.92
N ASN A 514 -30.80 -16.39 30.98
CA ASN A 514 -30.71 -17.09 29.70
C ASN A 514 -29.71 -16.39 28.75
N LEU A 515 -28.74 -17.13 28.23
CA LEU A 515 -27.72 -16.60 27.30
C LEU A 515 -28.28 -16.11 25.98
N GLN A 516 -29.36 -16.73 25.51
CA GLN A 516 -30.07 -16.22 24.35
C GLN A 516 -30.60 -14.85 24.72
N GLU A 517 -31.39 -14.70 25.80
CA GLU A 517 -32.07 -13.46 26.27
C GLU A 517 -31.14 -12.33 26.75
N ALA A 518 -29.92 -12.71 27.16
CA ALA A 518 -28.85 -11.80 27.51
C ALA A 518 -28.45 -10.90 26.32
N GLY A 519 -28.40 -11.41 25.09
CA GLY A 519 -27.94 -10.62 23.93
C GLY A 519 -26.45 -10.62 23.77
N VAL A 520 -25.87 -11.76 24.10
CA VAL A 520 -24.48 -12.06 23.81
C VAL A 520 -24.23 -11.76 22.33
N PRO A 521 -23.33 -10.82 22.03
CA PRO A 521 -23.10 -10.37 20.67
C PRO A 521 -22.73 -11.50 19.71
N SER A 522 -22.99 -11.30 18.43
CA SER A 522 -22.80 -12.31 17.38
C SER A 522 -21.50 -12.14 16.60
N THR A 523 -20.83 -10.99 16.74
CA THR A 523 -19.56 -10.68 16.08
C THR A 523 -18.56 -10.06 17.05
N ILE A 524 -17.26 -10.25 16.79
CA ILE A 524 -16.18 -9.69 17.61
C ILE A 524 -16.30 -8.17 17.78
N GLN A 525 -16.71 -7.49 16.71
CA GLN A 525 -16.92 -6.05 16.72
C GLN A 525 -18.04 -5.66 17.69
N GLU A 526 -19.15 -6.38 17.71
CA GLU A 526 -20.26 -6.10 18.63
C GLU A 526 -19.87 -6.36 20.10
N VAL A 527 -19.04 -7.35 20.42
CA VAL A 527 -18.55 -7.56 21.80
C VAL A 527 -17.67 -6.41 22.26
N ILE A 528 -16.74 -5.99 21.41
CA ILE A 528 -15.85 -4.87 21.71
C ILE A 528 -16.67 -3.57 21.86
N LEU A 529 -17.60 -3.30 20.94
CA LEU A 529 -18.46 -2.11 20.98
C LEU A 529 -19.34 -2.09 22.23
N ALA A 530 -19.95 -3.22 22.62
CA ALA A 530 -20.74 -3.31 23.84
C ALA A 530 -19.92 -2.98 25.10
N ARG A 531 -18.64 -3.36 25.12
CA ARG A 531 -17.70 -3.03 26.21
C ARG A 531 -17.31 -1.56 26.21
N ILE A 532 -17.13 -0.95 25.03
CA ILE A 532 -16.86 0.49 24.88
C ILE A 532 -18.09 1.34 25.25
N ASP A 533 -19.30 0.91 24.90
CA ASP A 533 -20.54 1.65 25.16
C ASP A 533 -20.93 1.71 26.63
N ARG A 534 -20.39 0.80 27.46
CA ARG A 534 -20.53 0.84 28.92
C ARG A 534 -19.59 1.86 29.58
N LEU A 535 -18.63 2.42 28.84
CA LEU A 535 -17.71 3.44 29.37
C LEU A 535 -18.43 4.77 29.54
N GLU A 536 -18.04 5.51 30.59
CA GLU A 536 -18.44 6.91 30.73
C GLU A 536 -17.99 7.72 29.50
N VAL A 537 -18.78 8.74 29.14
CA VAL A 537 -18.59 9.52 27.90
C VAL A 537 -17.18 10.11 27.80
N GLU A 538 -16.62 10.58 28.92
CA GLU A 538 -15.27 11.16 28.96
C GLU A 538 -14.18 10.11 28.71
N VAL A 539 -14.32 8.92 29.29
CA VAL A 539 -13.40 7.78 29.11
C VAL A 539 -13.47 7.27 27.68
N LYS A 540 -14.67 7.17 27.12
CA LYS A 540 -14.90 6.78 25.73
C LYS A 540 -14.22 7.74 24.75
N LYS A 541 -14.31 9.05 24.97
CA LYS A 541 -13.64 10.08 24.14
C LYS A 541 -12.12 10.00 24.22
N VAL A 542 -11.56 9.77 25.41
CA VAL A 542 -10.10 9.54 25.58
C VAL A 542 -9.67 8.32 24.78
N LEU A 543 -10.40 7.20 24.90
CA LEU A 543 -10.11 5.97 24.17
C LEU A 543 -10.22 6.16 22.64
N GLN A 544 -11.24 6.88 22.19
CA GLN A 544 -11.43 7.23 20.78
C GLN A 544 -10.30 8.12 20.26
N THR A 545 -9.87 9.12 21.03
CA THR A 545 -8.73 9.98 20.68
C THR A 545 -7.44 9.17 20.58
N ALA A 546 -7.17 8.31 21.57
CA ALA A 546 -6.04 7.40 21.58
C ALA A 546 -6.05 6.45 20.38
N SER A 547 -7.23 6.00 19.94
CA SER A 547 -7.35 5.14 18.76
C SER A 547 -6.89 5.82 17.46
N VAL A 548 -6.90 7.15 17.39
CA VAL A 548 -6.40 7.91 16.23
C VAL A 548 -4.86 8.03 16.25
N LEU A 549 -4.25 8.07 17.44
CA LEU A 549 -2.79 8.09 17.61
C LEU A 549 -2.15 6.74 17.21
N GLY A 550 -2.87 5.63 17.43
CA GLY A 550 -2.45 4.30 16.99
C GLY A 550 -2.54 3.24 18.09
N ARG A 551 -2.00 2.05 17.83
CA ARG A 551 -1.97 0.94 18.81
C ARG A 551 -1.13 1.28 20.04
N SER A 552 -0.05 2.04 19.86
CA SER A 552 0.78 2.60 20.92
C SER A 552 0.75 4.12 20.80
N PHE A 553 0.72 4.83 21.92
CA PHE A 553 0.66 6.29 21.93
C PHE A 553 1.30 6.87 23.19
N PHE A 554 1.92 8.04 23.04
CA PHE A 554 2.53 8.76 24.14
C PHE A 554 1.52 9.52 24.98
N LEU A 555 1.71 9.50 26.29
CA LEU A 555 0.88 10.26 27.21
C LEU A 555 0.97 11.78 26.97
N ASN A 556 2.14 12.32 26.61
CA ASN A 556 2.32 13.75 26.37
C ASN A 556 1.52 14.25 25.14
N ILE A 557 1.55 13.52 24.02
CA ILE A 557 0.76 13.82 22.83
C ILE A 557 -0.73 13.64 23.15
N LEU A 558 -1.11 12.54 23.81
CA LEU A 558 -2.51 12.35 24.22
C LEU A 558 -2.98 13.46 25.16
N LYS A 559 -2.18 13.90 26.13
CA LYS A 559 -2.46 15.03 27.02
C LYS A 559 -2.78 16.30 26.23
N ASP A 560 -1.96 16.61 25.23
CA ASP A 560 -2.13 17.81 24.42
C ASP A 560 -3.32 17.72 23.45
N VAL A 561 -3.53 16.56 22.84
CA VAL A 561 -4.68 16.33 21.97
C VAL A 561 -5.95 16.31 22.82
N SER A 562 -5.94 15.79 24.04
CA SER A 562 -7.09 15.66 24.94
C SER A 562 -7.25 16.82 25.94
N ARG A 563 -6.66 18.01 25.72
CA ARG A 563 -6.70 19.17 26.63
C ARG A 563 -8.09 19.61 27.14
N ALA A 564 -9.17 19.19 26.48
CA ALA A 564 -10.55 19.44 26.94
C ALA A 564 -10.98 18.54 28.13
N HIS A 565 -10.27 17.45 28.40
CA HIS A 565 -10.61 16.47 29.42
C HIS A 565 -9.93 16.79 30.76
N LYS A 566 -10.72 17.02 31.81
CA LYS A 566 -10.22 17.45 33.13
C LYS A 566 -9.53 16.34 33.93
N ASP A 567 -9.83 15.06 33.66
CA ASP A 567 -9.29 13.90 34.38
C ASP A 567 -8.80 12.80 33.43
N LEU A 568 -7.76 13.09 32.65
CA LEU A 568 -7.17 12.12 31.72
C LEU A 568 -6.52 10.94 32.46
N GLU A 569 -5.83 11.19 33.57
CA GLU A 569 -5.13 10.15 34.33
C GLU A 569 -6.12 9.16 34.96
N GLY A 570 -7.26 9.64 35.51
CA GLY A 570 -8.34 8.78 35.98
C GLY A 570 -8.97 7.94 34.85
N CYS A 571 -9.13 8.52 33.65
CA CYS A 571 -9.62 7.77 32.48
C CYS A 571 -8.66 6.65 32.08
N LEU A 572 -7.35 6.93 32.02
CA LEU A 572 -6.33 5.93 31.66
C LEU A 572 -6.22 4.82 32.71
N ASP A 573 -6.32 5.16 34.00
CA ASP A 573 -6.35 4.19 35.09
C ASP A 573 -7.58 3.29 35.02
N LEU A 574 -8.75 3.82 34.67
CA LEU A 574 -9.94 3.00 34.45
C LEU A 574 -9.75 2.06 33.26
N LEU A 575 -9.27 2.57 32.12
CA LEU A 575 -8.99 1.78 30.91
C LEU A 575 -7.97 0.65 31.16
N LYS A 576 -6.99 0.89 32.04
CA LYS A 576 -6.06 -0.15 32.53
C LYS A 576 -6.77 -1.19 33.39
N ARG A 577 -7.57 -0.75 34.37
CA ARG A 577 -8.30 -1.65 35.30
C ARG A 577 -9.25 -2.60 34.58
N ILE A 578 -9.89 -2.12 33.51
CA ILE A 578 -10.78 -2.94 32.68
C ILE A 578 -10.05 -3.61 31.50
N ASP A 579 -8.71 -3.64 31.49
CA ASP A 579 -7.88 -4.42 30.57
C ASP A 579 -8.06 -4.05 29.07
N ILE A 580 -8.29 -2.77 28.75
CA ILE A 580 -8.35 -2.25 27.37
C ILE A 580 -6.98 -1.76 26.89
N ILE A 581 -6.26 -1.05 27.76
CA ILE A 581 -4.91 -0.54 27.50
C ILE A 581 -3.94 -0.99 28.59
N HIS A 582 -2.66 -1.11 28.28
CA HIS A 582 -1.58 -1.36 29.24
C HIS A 582 -0.52 -0.27 29.14
N GLU A 583 0.21 -0.09 30.23
CA GLU A 583 1.34 0.83 30.33
C GLU A 583 2.60 0.17 29.79
N LYS A 584 3.38 0.92 29.01
CA LYS A 584 4.63 0.46 28.40
C LYS A 584 5.73 1.44 28.80
N GLY A 585 6.84 0.92 29.33
CA GLY A 585 8.03 1.69 29.70
C GLY A 585 8.21 1.96 31.20
N CYS A 586 9.45 2.26 31.59
CA CYS A 586 9.87 2.58 32.96
C CYS A 586 10.81 3.81 32.95
N ASP A 587 10.31 5.00 32.57
CA ASP A 587 10.80 6.36 32.92
C ASP A 587 10.30 7.41 31.90
N LEU A 588 10.35 8.70 32.32
CA LEU A 588 10.09 10.03 31.69
C LEU A 588 9.09 10.20 30.52
N ASP A 589 8.94 9.25 29.61
CA ASP A 589 7.99 9.24 28.49
C ASP A 589 7.04 8.04 28.60
N LEU A 590 5.99 8.24 29.41
CA LEU A 590 4.98 7.20 29.66
C LEU A 590 4.21 6.87 28.37
N GLU A 591 4.36 5.63 27.86
CA GLU A 591 3.59 5.11 26.74
C GLU A 591 2.43 4.24 27.22
N TYR A 592 1.34 4.27 26.45
CA TYR A 592 0.25 3.31 26.58
C TYR A 592 0.08 2.54 25.28
N MET A 593 -0.40 1.32 25.40
CA MET A 593 -0.71 0.46 24.26
C MET A 593 -2.08 -0.19 24.43
N PHE A 594 -2.86 -0.28 23.36
CA PHE A 594 -4.05 -1.13 23.31
C PHE A 594 -3.65 -2.60 23.47
N LYS A 595 -4.32 -3.31 24.39
CA LYS A 595 -4.05 -4.73 24.67
C LYS A 595 -4.10 -5.58 23.38
N HIS A 596 -5.02 -5.26 22.48
CA HIS A 596 -5.17 -5.92 21.19
C HIS A 596 -5.33 -4.90 20.06
N ALA A 597 -4.67 -5.13 18.92
CA ALA A 597 -4.81 -4.29 17.72
C ALA A 597 -6.27 -4.16 17.27
N LEU A 598 -7.06 -5.26 17.38
CA LEU A 598 -8.47 -5.26 17.02
C LEU A 598 -9.33 -4.33 17.89
N LEU A 599 -8.97 -4.10 19.16
CA LEU A 599 -9.65 -3.13 20.02
C LEU A 599 -9.48 -1.72 19.44
N GLN A 600 -8.26 -1.34 19.10
CA GLN A 600 -7.96 -0.04 18.48
C GLN A 600 -8.71 0.11 17.15
N GLU A 601 -8.70 -0.90 16.29
CA GLU A 601 -9.40 -0.88 14.99
C GLU A 601 -10.91 -0.65 15.17
N VAL A 602 -11.54 -1.36 16.11
CA VAL A 602 -12.98 -1.21 16.37
C VAL A 602 -13.30 0.17 16.95
N VAL A 603 -12.54 0.64 17.95
CA VAL A 603 -12.71 1.98 18.52
C VAL A 603 -12.57 3.05 17.44
N TYR A 604 -11.50 2.99 16.63
CA TYR A 604 -11.28 3.94 15.55
C TYR A 604 -12.40 3.87 14.51
N SER A 605 -12.90 2.68 14.17
CA SER A 605 -14.00 2.52 13.23
C SER A 605 -15.32 3.13 13.71
N SER A 606 -15.54 3.19 15.03
CA SER A 606 -16.75 3.75 15.67
C SER A 606 -16.88 5.27 15.55
N LEU A 607 -15.77 5.99 15.35
CA LEU A 607 -15.76 7.45 15.20
C LEU A 607 -16.49 7.91 13.92
N LEU A 608 -17.25 9.01 14.01
CA LEU A 608 -17.83 9.64 12.84
C LEU A 608 -16.75 10.22 11.92
N LYS A 609 -17.07 10.34 10.62
CA LYS A 609 -16.14 10.89 9.63
C LYS A 609 -15.65 12.29 10.03
N LYS A 610 -16.54 13.14 10.56
CA LYS A 610 -16.20 14.50 11.00
C LYS A 610 -15.23 14.49 12.19
N GLU A 611 -15.47 13.65 13.18
CA GLU A 611 -14.62 13.52 14.36
C GLU A 611 -13.23 12.98 14.01
N LYS A 612 -13.16 11.97 13.13
CA LYS A 612 -11.88 11.47 12.60
C LYS A 612 -11.04 12.61 12.04
N LYS A 613 -11.62 13.44 11.16
CA LYS A 613 -10.91 14.57 10.56
C LYS A 613 -10.39 15.54 11.61
N GLU A 614 -11.23 15.93 12.56
CA GLU A 614 -10.87 16.89 13.61
C GLU A 614 -9.75 16.36 14.51
N ILE A 615 -9.82 15.09 14.92
CA ILE A 615 -8.78 14.47 15.74
C ILE A 615 -7.49 14.32 14.93
N HIS A 616 -7.54 13.87 13.67
CA HIS A 616 -6.36 13.79 12.81
C HIS A 616 -5.68 15.16 12.62
N HIS A 617 -6.45 16.22 12.39
CA HIS A 617 -5.93 17.59 12.34
C HIS A 617 -5.20 17.97 13.64
N ARG A 618 -5.86 17.78 14.80
CA ARG A 618 -5.30 18.13 16.11
C ARG A 618 -4.00 17.37 16.40
N VAL A 619 -3.98 16.06 16.11
CA VAL A 619 -2.79 15.23 16.25
C VAL A 619 -1.66 15.78 15.39
N ALA A 620 -1.92 16.03 14.10
CA ALA A 620 -0.90 16.52 13.19
C ALA A 620 -0.34 17.89 13.60
N ALA A 621 -1.21 18.83 13.98
CA ALA A 621 -0.82 20.17 14.40
C ALA A 621 0.04 20.16 15.69
N ILE A 622 -0.31 19.29 16.65
CA ILE A 622 0.46 19.13 17.90
C ILE A 622 1.81 18.48 17.60
N MET A 623 1.84 17.43 16.79
CA MET A 623 3.10 16.79 16.38
C MET A 623 4.02 17.76 15.63
N GLU A 624 3.47 18.56 14.71
CA GLU A 624 4.24 19.57 13.97
C GLU A 624 4.85 20.63 14.90
N GLN A 625 4.11 21.05 15.93
CA GLN A 625 4.62 22.00 16.92
C GLN A 625 5.68 21.35 17.84
N PHE A 626 5.35 20.20 18.40
CA PHE A 626 6.16 19.50 19.40
C PHE A 626 7.50 19.02 18.80
N PHE A 627 7.48 18.55 17.55
CA PHE A 627 8.66 18.08 16.83
C PHE A 627 9.25 19.10 15.84
N SER A 628 8.96 20.39 15.99
CA SER A 628 9.41 21.45 15.08
C SER A 628 10.93 21.47 14.80
N GLY A 629 11.75 21.03 15.76
CA GLY A 629 13.22 20.91 15.60
C GLY A 629 13.69 19.64 14.88
N ARG A 630 12.80 18.67 14.64
CA ARG A 630 13.10 17.34 14.08
C ARG A 630 12.01 16.81 13.14
N LEU A 631 11.26 17.71 12.50
CA LEU A 631 10.18 17.37 11.56
C LEU A 631 10.55 16.33 10.48
N PRO A 632 11.78 16.29 9.93
CA PRO A 632 12.16 15.25 8.97
C PRO A 632 11.93 13.81 9.44
N GLU A 633 11.94 13.56 10.75
CA GLU A 633 11.66 12.24 11.32
C GLU A 633 10.18 11.85 11.20
N PHE A 634 9.27 12.83 11.12
CA PHE A 634 7.82 12.65 11.20
C PHE A 634 7.06 13.03 9.93
N TYR A 635 7.74 13.34 8.81
CA TYR A 635 7.07 13.76 7.56
C TYR A 635 5.97 12.79 7.10
N GLU A 636 6.25 11.49 7.13
CA GLU A 636 5.33 10.45 6.69
C GLU A 636 4.12 10.32 7.62
N THR A 637 4.35 10.43 8.94
CA THR A 637 3.28 10.42 9.95
C THR A 637 2.40 11.67 9.83
N LEU A 638 3.02 12.85 9.64
CA LEU A 638 2.29 14.10 9.40
C LEU A 638 1.46 14.03 8.12
N ALA A 639 2.03 13.49 7.03
CA ALA A 639 1.28 13.22 5.80
C ALA A 639 0.08 12.29 6.06
N PHE A 640 0.27 11.18 6.78
CA PHE A 640 -0.79 10.24 7.13
C PHE A 640 -1.96 10.91 7.86
N HIS A 641 -1.67 11.79 8.82
CA HIS A 641 -2.70 12.51 9.57
C HIS A 641 -3.35 13.62 8.73
N TYR A 642 -2.59 14.46 8.01
CA TYR A 642 -3.16 15.54 7.19
C TYR A 642 -4.01 15.03 6.02
N VAL A 643 -3.65 13.88 5.42
CA VAL A 643 -4.51 13.21 4.41
C VAL A 643 -5.85 12.82 5.02
N ARG A 644 -5.86 12.23 6.22
CA ARG A 644 -7.10 11.81 6.92
C ARG A 644 -7.88 12.98 7.54
N ALA A 645 -7.21 14.10 7.80
CA ALA A 645 -7.84 15.37 8.16
C ALA A 645 -8.58 16.01 6.97
N GLU A 646 -8.32 15.55 5.74
CA GLU A 646 -8.77 16.17 4.49
C GLU A 646 -8.24 17.62 4.34
N GLU A 647 -6.96 17.85 4.67
CA GLU A 647 -6.26 19.14 4.50
C GLU A 647 -5.23 19.07 3.38
N PRO A 648 -5.63 19.31 2.11
CA PRO A 648 -4.82 18.99 0.93
C PRO A 648 -3.50 19.76 0.88
N GLU A 649 -3.48 21.04 1.26
CA GLU A 649 -2.25 21.87 1.20
C GLU A 649 -1.13 21.29 2.08
N LYS A 650 -1.42 21.03 3.36
CA LYS A 650 -0.46 20.43 4.28
C LYS A 650 -0.16 18.96 3.93
N ALA A 651 -1.17 18.20 3.52
CA ALA A 651 -0.99 16.82 3.08
C ALA A 651 0.00 16.73 1.91
N ILE A 652 -0.20 17.53 0.85
CA ILE A 652 0.68 17.57 -0.32
C ILE A 652 2.09 18.00 0.09
N HIS A 653 2.23 19.01 0.96
CA HIS A 653 3.52 19.46 1.45
C HIS A 653 4.31 18.33 2.12
N TYR A 654 3.71 17.62 3.08
CA TYR A 654 4.39 16.53 3.77
C TYR A 654 4.56 15.27 2.91
N LEU A 655 3.67 15.00 1.95
CA LEU A 655 3.83 13.91 0.98
C LEU A 655 5.02 14.15 0.04
N LEU A 656 5.24 15.39 -0.42
CA LEU A 656 6.41 15.75 -1.22
C LEU A 656 7.71 15.58 -0.42
N LEU A 657 7.73 16.06 0.83
CA LEU A 657 8.88 15.89 1.71
C LEU A 657 9.16 14.42 2.03
N SER A 658 8.11 13.62 2.24
CA SER A 658 8.19 12.16 2.44
C SER A 658 8.74 11.46 1.20
N GLY A 659 8.23 11.77 0.01
CA GLY A 659 8.70 11.20 -1.25
C GLY A 659 10.18 11.50 -1.51
N LYS A 660 10.64 12.72 -1.17
CA LYS A 660 12.05 13.09 -1.24
C LYS A 660 12.92 12.33 -0.23
N LYS A 661 12.49 12.27 1.04
CA LYS A 661 13.18 11.51 2.09
C LYS A 661 13.33 10.03 1.71
N CYS A 662 12.27 9.40 1.19
CA CYS A 662 12.31 8.03 0.69
C CYS A 662 13.30 7.86 -0.47
N LEU A 663 13.36 8.81 -1.41
CA LEU A 663 14.34 8.78 -2.50
C LEU A 663 15.79 8.88 -2.02
N ASP A 664 16.05 9.72 -1.02
CA ASP A 664 17.37 9.88 -0.40
C ASP A 664 17.84 8.58 0.30
N GLN A 665 16.90 7.71 0.69
CA GLN A 665 17.15 6.36 1.22
C GLN A 665 17.02 5.23 0.19
N TYR A 666 16.74 5.57 -1.06
CA TYR A 666 16.49 4.62 -2.15
C TYR A 666 15.27 3.69 -1.93
N ALA A 667 14.30 4.13 -1.15
CA ALA A 667 13.00 3.50 -0.93
C ALA A 667 12.01 3.93 -2.02
N THR A 668 12.24 3.45 -3.25
CA THR A 668 11.57 3.96 -4.46
C THR A 668 10.07 3.64 -4.52
N LYS A 669 9.62 2.55 -3.88
CA LYS A 669 8.19 2.16 -3.90
C LYS A 669 7.35 3.04 -2.98
N GLU A 670 7.90 3.38 -1.82
CA GLU A 670 7.34 4.31 -0.85
C GLU A 670 7.30 5.72 -1.43
N ALA A 671 8.38 6.13 -2.11
CA ALA A 671 8.40 7.38 -2.85
C ALA A 671 7.29 7.44 -3.92
N ASP A 672 7.08 6.37 -4.71
CA ASP A 672 5.98 6.28 -5.68
C ASP A 672 4.61 6.46 -5.00
N SER A 673 4.41 5.80 -3.85
CA SER A 673 3.16 5.89 -3.07
C SER A 673 2.88 7.32 -2.59
N HIS A 674 3.88 8.01 -2.06
CA HIS A 674 3.75 9.39 -1.57
C HIS A 674 3.46 10.38 -2.71
N TYR A 675 4.22 10.32 -3.80
CA TYR A 675 3.98 11.21 -4.95
C TYR A 675 2.64 10.92 -5.64
N ARG A 676 2.22 9.65 -5.72
CA ARG A 676 0.91 9.27 -6.24
C ARG A 676 -0.22 9.85 -5.39
N GLN A 677 -0.14 9.72 -4.06
CA GLN A 677 -1.14 10.32 -3.17
C GLN A 677 -1.18 11.85 -3.31
N ALA A 678 -0.02 12.52 -3.43
CA ALA A 678 0.02 13.97 -3.66
C ALA A 678 -0.61 14.36 -5.00
N TYR A 679 -0.32 13.58 -6.06
CA TYR A 679 -0.91 13.74 -7.38
C TYR A 679 -2.42 13.52 -7.37
N ASP A 680 -2.92 12.50 -6.68
CA ASP A 680 -4.35 12.22 -6.57
C ASP A 680 -5.09 13.33 -5.82
N LEU A 681 -4.47 13.91 -4.77
CA LEU A 681 -5.02 15.06 -4.03
C LEU A 681 -5.09 16.32 -4.89
N ILE A 682 -4.00 16.71 -5.57
CA ILE A 682 -4.00 17.95 -6.37
C ILE A 682 -4.90 17.84 -7.61
N THR A 683 -5.09 16.63 -8.15
CA THR A 683 -5.96 16.40 -9.31
C THR A 683 -7.42 16.10 -8.97
N ALA A 684 -7.77 16.01 -7.68
CA ALA A 684 -9.16 15.91 -7.24
C ALA A 684 -9.93 17.23 -7.45
N GLU A 685 -9.23 18.36 -7.43
CA GLU A 685 -9.78 19.70 -7.70
C GLU A 685 -9.43 20.19 -9.12
N VAL A 686 -10.09 21.27 -9.56
CA VAL A 686 -9.81 21.88 -10.86
C VAL A 686 -8.51 22.67 -10.80
N ILE A 687 -7.57 22.39 -11.71
CA ILE A 687 -6.29 23.10 -11.80
C ILE A 687 -6.49 24.40 -12.61
N ASP A 688 -7.01 25.44 -11.96
CA ASP A 688 -7.29 26.73 -12.60
C ASP A 688 -6.34 27.87 -12.16
N THR A 689 -5.76 27.76 -10.96
CA THR A 689 -4.80 28.74 -10.42
C THR A 689 -3.35 28.45 -10.85
N GLU A 690 -2.53 29.51 -10.86
CA GLU A 690 -1.10 29.35 -11.14
C GLU A 690 -0.37 28.57 -10.04
N GLU A 691 -0.78 28.74 -8.78
CA GLU A 691 -0.21 27.99 -7.65
C GLU A 691 -0.49 26.49 -7.76
N ALA A 692 -1.72 26.10 -8.11
CA ALA A 692 -2.06 24.70 -8.34
C ALA A 692 -1.23 24.08 -9.48
N ARG A 693 -1.02 24.82 -10.58
CA ARG A 693 -0.14 24.37 -11.70
C ARG A 693 1.30 24.18 -11.23
N ARG A 694 1.85 25.13 -10.47
CA ARG A 694 3.22 25.02 -9.95
C ARG A 694 3.38 23.81 -9.02
N THR A 695 2.41 23.58 -8.13
CA THR A 695 2.41 22.41 -7.23
C THR A 695 2.31 21.11 -8.02
N LEU A 696 1.40 21.01 -8.99
CA LEU A 696 1.27 19.85 -9.87
C LEU A 696 2.56 19.55 -10.63
N LEU A 697 3.16 20.57 -11.26
CA LEU A 697 4.42 20.40 -12.01
C LEU A 697 5.58 20.00 -11.09
N THR A 698 5.62 20.52 -9.86
CA THR A 698 6.59 20.10 -8.85
C THR A 698 6.43 18.63 -8.51
N ILE A 699 5.21 18.17 -8.21
CA ILE A 699 4.90 16.75 -7.95
C ILE A 699 5.37 15.89 -9.13
N ILE A 700 5.00 16.25 -10.37
CA ILE A 700 5.34 15.44 -11.56
C ILE A 700 6.86 15.42 -11.82
N ASN A 701 7.55 16.55 -11.61
CA ASN A 701 9.00 16.63 -11.82
C ASN A 701 9.78 15.80 -10.81
N ASP A 702 9.41 15.88 -9.52
CA ASP A 702 10.04 15.11 -8.45
C ASP A 702 9.74 13.61 -8.60
N TRP A 703 8.49 13.27 -8.93
CA TRP A 703 8.06 11.90 -9.22
C TRP A 703 8.76 11.31 -10.46
N GLY A 704 9.18 12.16 -11.40
CA GLY A 704 9.91 11.74 -12.61
C GLY A 704 11.16 10.92 -12.33
N PHE A 705 11.87 11.20 -11.24
CA PHE A 705 13.03 10.40 -10.84
C PHE A 705 12.66 9.02 -10.30
N VAL A 706 11.49 8.86 -9.67
CA VAL A 706 10.99 7.54 -9.26
C VAL A 706 10.65 6.70 -10.50
N PHE A 707 9.93 7.27 -11.47
CA PHE A 707 9.66 6.60 -12.74
C PHE A 707 10.95 6.18 -13.46
N TYR A 708 11.99 7.01 -13.36
CA TYR A 708 13.31 6.72 -13.88
C TYR A 708 13.96 5.51 -13.20
N CYS A 709 14.02 5.48 -11.87
CA CYS A 709 14.57 4.36 -11.10
C CYS A 709 13.78 3.07 -11.33
N LEU A 710 12.44 3.18 -11.37
CA LEU A 710 11.58 2.03 -11.62
C LEU A 710 11.63 1.61 -13.08
N GLY A 711 11.92 2.48 -14.05
CA GLY A 711 11.81 2.16 -15.48
C GLY A 711 10.36 2.18 -16.01
N HIS A 712 9.47 2.94 -15.37
CA HIS A 712 8.03 3.01 -15.64
C HIS A 712 7.66 4.15 -16.61
N PHE A 713 8.38 4.26 -17.73
CA PHE A 713 8.24 5.39 -18.68
C PHE A 713 6.87 5.48 -19.35
N SER A 714 6.26 4.35 -19.69
CA SER A 714 4.88 4.29 -20.23
C SER A 714 3.85 4.94 -19.30
N SER A 715 3.96 4.71 -17.99
CA SER A 715 3.08 5.31 -16.98
C SER A 715 3.36 6.80 -16.85
N GLN A 716 4.63 7.19 -16.84
CA GLN A 716 5.04 8.59 -16.80
C GLN A 716 4.53 9.39 -18.01
N ILE A 717 4.63 8.84 -19.23
CA ILE A 717 4.11 9.49 -20.45
C ILE A 717 2.61 9.73 -20.37
N LYS A 718 1.83 8.81 -19.78
CA LYS A 718 0.38 9.03 -19.63
C LYS A 718 0.09 10.26 -18.76
N ILE A 719 0.82 10.42 -17.66
CA ILE A 719 0.70 11.57 -16.76
C ILE A 719 1.16 12.86 -17.44
N LEU A 720 2.36 12.84 -18.05
CA LEU A 720 2.93 13.98 -18.77
C LEU A 720 2.10 14.40 -19.99
N LYS A 721 1.48 13.45 -20.69
CA LYS A 721 0.60 13.79 -21.81
C LYS A 721 -0.72 14.39 -21.34
N ARG A 722 -1.27 13.88 -20.22
CA ARG A 722 -2.53 14.39 -19.63
C ARG A 722 -2.41 15.85 -19.22
N HIS A 723 -1.28 16.23 -18.61
CA HIS A 723 -1.07 17.55 -18.02
C HIS A 723 -0.20 18.49 -18.88
N LEU A 724 0.00 18.15 -20.16
CA LEU A 724 0.72 19.03 -21.08
C LEU A 724 0.06 20.42 -21.21
N PRO A 725 -1.28 20.56 -21.27
CA PRO A 725 -1.92 21.88 -21.27
C PRO A 725 -1.63 22.70 -20.00
N ASP A 726 -1.58 22.05 -18.84
CA ASP A 726 -1.26 22.71 -17.56
C ASP A 726 0.19 23.19 -17.54
N ALA A 727 1.12 22.38 -18.07
CA ALA A 727 2.51 22.76 -18.21
C ALA A 727 2.71 23.89 -19.24
N GLU A 728 1.92 23.90 -20.32
CA GLU A 728 1.95 24.98 -21.31
C GLU A 728 1.48 26.32 -20.72
N ALA A 729 0.43 26.28 -19.88
CA ALA A 729 -0.17 27.44 -19.23
C ALA A 729 0.60 27.95 -17.99
N CYS A 730 1.49 27.14 -17.41
CA CYS A 730 2.29 27.54 -16.26
C CYS A 730 3.32 28.63 -16.63
N SER A 731 3.37 29.67 -15.82
CA SER A 731 4.29 30.81 -15.97
C SER A 731 5.71 30.52 -15.47
N ASP A 732 5.88 29.52 -14.61
CA ASP A 732 7.19 29.09 -14.10
C ASP A 732 7.96 28.30 -15.17
N LEU A 733 8.74 29.03 -15.97
CA LEU A 733 9.50 28.49 -17.10
C LEU A 733 10.52 27.42 -16.69
N ALA A 734 11.05 27.46 -15.46
CA ALA A 734 12.02 26.48 -14.98
C ALA A 734 11.35 25.13 -14.72
N LEU A 735 10.18 25.13 -14.06
CA LEU A 735 9.36 23.93 -13.84
C LEU A 735 8.85 23.36 -15.16
N LYS A 736 8.37 24.22 -16.06
CA LYS A 736 7.93 23.84 -17.41
C LYS A 736 9.06 23.21 -18.22
N ALA A 737 10.26 23.77 -18.16
CA ALA A 737 11.42 23.22 -18.85
C ALA A 737 11.79 21.83 -18.35
N MET A 738 11.80 21.63 -17.03
CA MET A 738 12.09 20.32 -16.43
C MET A 738 11.01 19.28 -16.78
N TYR A 739 9.73 19.68 -16.76
CA TYR A 739 8.60 18.86 -17.17
C TYR A 739 8.76 18.36 -18.61
N LEU A 740 9.06 19.28 -19.53
CA LEU A 740 9.27 18.95 -20.93
C LEU A 740 10.53 18.10 -21.12
N ALA A 741 11.59 18.33 -20.33
CA ALA A 741 12.80 17.51 -20.36
C ALA A 741 12.48 16.05 -19.97
N TRP A 742 11.71 15.83 -18.89
CA TRP A 742 11.21 14.50 -18.52
C TRP A 742 10.36 13.90 -19.63
N TYR A 743 9.45 14.66 -20.22
CA TYR A 743 8.59 14.17 -21.30
C TYR A 743 9.38 13.74 -22.54
N GLY A 744 10.34 14.56 -22.97
CA GLY A 744 11.27 14.22 -24.04
C GLY A 744 12.06 12.95 -23.72
N PHE A 745 12.55 12.82 -22.47
CA PHE A 745 13.30 11.65 -22.05
C PHE A 745 12.45 10.38 -22.06
N SER A 746 11.23 10.39 -21.51
CA SER A 746 10.35 9.22 -21.47
C SER A 746 9.92 8.80 -22.88
N LEU A 747 9.60 9.76 -23.78
CA LEU A 747 9.30 9.48 -25.19
C LEU A 747 10.47 8.79 -25.90
N MET A 748 11.71 9.16 -25.57
CA MET A 748 12.91 8.51 -26.12
C MET A 748 13.02 7.05 -25.66
N GLN A 749 12.55 6.69 -24.47
CA GLN A 749 12.57 5.31 -23.99
C GLN A 749 11.48 4.45 -24.67
N GLU A 750 10.39 5.06 -25.13
CA GLU A 750 9.25 4.41 -25.79
C GLU A 750 9.32 4.45 -27.32
N LEU A 751 10.52 4.61 -27.91
CA LEU A 751 10.75 4.63 -29.35
C LEU A 751 10.10 5.79 -30.13
N CYS A 752 9.74 6.88 -29.46
CA CYS A 752 9.13 8.07 -30.06
C CYS A 752 10.17 9.20 -30.31
N MET A 753 11.30 8.88 -30.97
CA MET A 753 12.46 9.79 -31.07
C MET A 753 12.14 11.12 -31.77
N ASN A 754 11.36 11.10 -32.85
CA ASN A 754 10.98 12.33 -33.58
C ASN A 754 10.19 13.31 -32.69
N GLU A 755 9.28 12.80 -31.86
CA GLU A 755 8.49 13.61 -30.92
C GLU A 755 9.37 14.07 -29.76
N SER A 756 10.15 13.15 -29.18
CA SER A 756 11.14 13.43 -28.13
C SER A 756 12.06 14.60 -28.49
N TYR A 757 12.65 14.59 -29.68
CA TYR A 757 13.51 15.68 -30.14
C TYR A 757 12.77 17.02 -30.22
N ARG A 758 11.53 17.05 -30.74
CA ARG A 758 10.74 18.28 -30.80
C ARG A 758 10.46 18.82 -29.40
N VAL A 759 10.10 17.95 -28.47
CA VAL A 759 9.85 18.31 -27.07
C VAL A 759 11.13 18.88 -26.43
N PHE A 760 12.29 18.26 -26.65
CA PHE A 760 13.56 18.78 -26.16
C PHE A 760 13.89 20.19 -26.69
N GLN A 761 13.58 20.48 -27.95
CA GLN A 761 13.78 21.83 -28.50
C GLN A 761 12.92 22.88 -27.78
N VAL A 762 11.70 22.51 -27.37
CA VAL A 762 10.84 23.39 -26.56
C VAL A 762 11.39 23.50 -25.13
N ALA A 763 11.82 22.38 -24.54
CA ALA A 763 12.41 22.34 -23.21
C ALA A 763 13.66 23.23 -23.09
N ILE A 764 14.57 23.16 -24.07
CA ILE A 764 15.80 23.97 -24.11
C ILE A 764 15.45 25.46 -24.17
N ARG A 765 14.52 25.88 -25.05
CA ARG A 765 14.10 27.29 -25.13
C ARG A 765 13.51 27.78 -23.82
N ALA A 766 12.59 27.02 -23.23
CA ALA A 766 12.00 27.37 -21.93
C ALA A 766 13.07 27.45 -20.83
N ALA A 767 14.04 26.54 -20.84
CA ALA A 767 15.15 26.54 -19.87
C ALA A 767 16.04 27.78 -20.05
N GLU A 768 16.43 28.11 -21.28
CA GLU A 768 17.25 29.28 -21.60
C GLU A 768 16.55 30.59 -21.22
N GLU A 769 15.25 30.72 -21.54
CA GLU A 769 14.42 31.88 -21.17
C GLU A 769 14.26 32.01 -19.65
N SER A 770 14.18 30.89 -18.92
CA SER A 770 14.11 30.90 -17.45
C SER A 770 15.41 31.35 -16.77
N GLY A 771 16.55 31.26 -17.46
CA GLY A 771 17.88 31.46 -16.88
C GLY A 771 18.30 30.39 -15.86
N ASN A 772 17.49 29.34 -15.63
CA ASN A 772 17.81 28.28 -14.69
C ASN A 772 18.87 27.33 -15.29
N LYS A 773 20.12 27.50 -14.85
CA LYS A 773 21.27 26.70 -15.30
C LYS A 773 21.06 25.18 -15.16
N ARG A 774 20.38 24.72 -14.11
CA ARG A 774 20.14 23.29 -13.87
C ARG A 774 19.18 22.73 -14.91
N SER A 775 18.06 23.40 -15.15
CA SER A 775 17.11 23.01 -16.21
C SER A 775 17.75 23.03 -17.60
N ILE A 776 18.61 24.03 -17.89
CA ILE A 776 19.34 24.11 -19.16
C ILE A 776 20.25 22.88 -19.32
N ALA A 777 20.98 22.51 -18.27
CA ALA A 777 21.90 21.38 -18.30
C ALA A 777 21.18 20.04 -18.54
N TYR A 778 20.07 19.78 -17.83
CA TYR A 778 19.27 18.56 -18.03
C TYR A 778 18.68 18.47 -19.44
N ALA A 779 18.03 19.55 -19.89
CA ALA A 779 17.41 19.59 -21.22
C ALA A 779 18.46 19.36 -22.32
N ASN A 780 19.62 20.02 -22.24
CA ASN A 780 20.71 19.83 -23.19
C ASN A 780 21.35 18.44 -23.11
N GLY A 781 21.54 17.90 -21.89
CA GLY A 781 22.16 16.60 -21.69
C GLY A 781 21.36 15.46 -22.33
N TRP A 782 20.06 15.42 -22.09
CA TRP A 782 19.19 14.41 -22.72
C TRP A 782 18.96 14.68 -24.22
N ALA A 783 18.87 15.94 -24.64
CA ALA A 783 18.79 16.29 -26.06
C ALA A 783 20.03 15.85 -26.84
N ALA A 784 21.22 15.87 -26.22
CA ALA A 784 22.45 15.39 -26.86
C ALA A 784 22.32 13.90 -27.26
N ASN A 785 21.72 13.09 -26.39
CA ASN A 785 21.46 11.68 -26.70
C ASN A 785 20.48 11.51 -27.86
N ALA A 786 19.37 12.24 -27.84
CA ALA A 786 18.40 12.23 -28.93
C ALA A 786 19.06 12.64 -30.26
N CYS A 787 19.91 13.67 -30.24
CA CYS A 787 20.67 14.11 -31.41
C CYS A 787 21.63 13.03 -31.91
N ALA A 788 22.30 12.29 -31.02
CA ALA A 788 23.19 11.19 -31.38
C ALA A 788 22.41 10.09 -32.15
N GLU A 789 21.26 9.68 -31.65
CA GLU A 789 20.45 8.63 -32.27
C GLU A 789 19.81 9.06 -33.60
N MET A 790 19.48 10.34 -33.73
CA MET A 790 18.95 10.93 -34.97
C MET A 790 20.01 11.26 -36.02
N GLY A 791 21.31 11.11 -35.73
CA GLY A 791 22.39 11.52 -36.64
C GLY A 791 22.68 13.02 -36.67
N LYS A 792 22.14 13.80 -35.74
CA LYS A 792 22.35 15.26 -35.64
C LYS A 792 23.60 15.59 -34.83
N PHE A 793 24.74 15.03 -35.22
CA PHE A 793 25.89 14.99 -34.32
C PHE A 793 26.47 16.36 -33.94
N LYS A 794 26.47 17.33 -34.86
CA LYS A 794 26.96 18.71 -34.56
C LYS A 794 26.12 19.39 -33.48
N GLU A 795 24.80 19.23 -33.57
CA GLU A 795 23.87 19.74 -32.56
C GLU A 795 24.05 18.99 -31.24
N GLY A 796 24.16 17.66 -31.29
CA GLY A 796 24.42 16.83 -30.12
C GLY A 796 25.71 17.21 -29.39
N GLN A 797 26.79 17.53 -30.11
CA GLN A 797 28.04 18.02 -29.52
C GLN A 797 27.87 19.38 -28.83
N LYS A 798 27.08 20.28 -29.42
CA LYS A 798 26.78 21.60 -28.81
C LYS A 798 25.99 21.41 -27.52
N CYS A 799 24.91 20.63 -27.56
CA CYS A 799 24.08 20.35 -26.38
C CYS A 799 24.89 19.65 -25.29
N GLY A 800 25.63 18.59 -25.64
CA GLY A 800 26.46 17.83 -24.70
C GLY A 800 27.55 18.68 -24.06
N GLY A 801 28.24 19.52 -24.84
CA GLY A 801 29.23 20.46 -24.32
C GLY A 801 28.62 21.48 -23.35
N SER A 802 27.47 22.07 -23.69
CA SER A 802 26.76 22.99 -22.81
C SER A 802 26.33 22.32 -21.50
N ALA A 803 25.80 21.09 -21.57
CA ALA A 803 25.39 20.34 -20.41
C ALA A 803 26.56 20.02 -19.48
N ARG A 804 27.71 19.58 -20.03
CA ARG A 804 28.91 19.26 -19.26
C ARG A 804 29.51 20.47 -18.56
N GLU A 805 29.57 21.62 -19.23
CA GLU A 805 30.08 22.85 -18.60
C GLU A 805 29.17 23.33 -17.47
N LEU A 806 27.85 23.35 -17.69
CA LEU A 806 26.90 23.77 -16.66
C LEU A 806 26.82 22.77 -15.49
N ALA A 807 27.00 21.47 -15.74
CA ALA A 807 26.98 20.46 -14.69
C ALA A 807 28.07 20.66 -13.63
N LYS A 808 29.19 21.33 -13.96
CA LYS A 808 30.26 21.64 -13.01
C LYS A 808 29.82 22.60 -11.90
N ASP A 809 28.79 23.40 -12.16
CA ASP A 809 28.21 24.33 -11.18
C ASP A 809 27.34 23.61 -10.12
N PHE A 810 27.04 22.31 -10.31
CA PHE A 810 26.17 21.51 -9.44
C PHE A 810 26.90 20.26 -8.94
N PRO A 811 27.92 20.41 -8.08
CA PRO A 811 28.74 19.28 -7.62
C PRO A 811 27.93 18.21 -6.89
N ASP A 812 26.81 18.56 -6.25
CA ASP A 812 25.93 17.62 -5.55
C ASP A 812 25.01 16.81 -6.50
N ASP A 813 24.86 17.25 -7.75
CA ASP A 813 24.04 16.59 -8.78
C ASP A 813 24.91 15.75 -9.73
N HIS A 814 25.52 14.72 -9.17
CA HIS A 814 26.45 13.86 -9.91
C HIS A 814 25.77 13.14 -11.09
N TYR A 815 24.47 12.89 -11.00
CA TYR A 815 23.69 12.32 -12.09
C TYR A 815 23.79 13.18 -13.33
N LEU A 816 23.61 14.50 -13.19
CA LEU A 816 23.65 15.44 -14.31
C LEU A 816 25.00 15.38 -15.05
N LEU A 817 26.12 15.42 -14.32
CA LEU A 817 27.45 15.37 -14.94
C LEU A 817 27.73 14.02 -15.61
N SER A 818 27.44 12.90 -14.92
CA SER A 818 27.63 11.56 -15.51
C SER A 818 26.78 11.35 -16.75
N LYS A 819 25.53 11.81 -16.72
CA LYS A 819 24.62 11.71 -17.88
C LYS A 819 25.11 12.58 -19.03
N ALA A 820 25.52 13.81 -18.76
CA ALA A 820 26.09 14.71 -19.77
C ALA A 820 27.37 14.11 -20.41
N ASN A 821 28.26 13.53 -19.58
CA ASN A 821 29.45 12.83 -20.05
C ASN A 821 29.09 11.66 -20.97
N PHE A 822 28.15 10.81 -20.55
CA PHE A 822 27.69 9.67 -21.35
C PHE A 822 27.10 10.10 -22.70
N CYS A 823 26.13 11.02 -22.68
CA CYS A 823 25.46 11.46 -23.90
C CYS A 823 26.43 12.14 -24.87
N THR A 824 27.40 12.90 -24.34
CA THR A 824 28.47 13.51 -25.14
C THR A 824 29.41 12.46 -25.72
N ALA A 825 29.80 11.44 -24.94
CA ALA A 825 30.58 10.30 -25.41
C ALA A 825 29.90 9.60 -26.60
N GLN A 826 28.59 9.37 -26.53
CA GLN A 826 27.83 8.76 -27.63
C GLN A 826 27.89 9.62 -28.90
N CYS A 827 27.74 10.95 -28.78
CA CYS A 827 27.89 11.85 -29.93
C CYS A 827 29.29 11.77 -30.55
N PHE A 828 30.35 11.81 -29.74
CA PHE A 828 31.73 11.71 -30.23
C PHE A 828 32.01 10.36 -30.88
N LEU A 829 31.55 9.28 -30.26
CA LEU A 829 31.72 7.93 -30.76
C LEU A 829 31.03 7.74 -32.12
N ARG A 830 29.79 8.23 -32.28
CA ARG A 830 29.07 8.14 -33.56
C ARG A 830 29.75 8.91 -34.69
N CYS A 831 30.54 9.95 -34.35
CA CYS A 831 31.38 10.70 -35.30
C CYS A 831 32.74 10.02 -35.60
N GLY A 832 33.11 8.96 -34.88
CA GLY A 832 34.45 8.34 -34.97
C GLY A 832 35.54 9.08 -34.18
N LEU A 833 35.18 10.00 -33.27
CA LEU A 833 36.11 10.72 -32.38
C LEU A 833 36.32 9.92 -31.08
N VAL A 834 37.00 8.78 -31.19
CA VAL A 834 37.10 7.78 -30.11
C VAL A 834 37.85 8.31 -28.90
N GLU A 835 38.93 9.09 -29.09
CA GLU A 835 39.73 9.58 -27.96
C GLU A 835 38.94 10.56 -27.07
N LYS A 836 38.11 11.42 -27.69
CA LYS A 836 37.21 12.30 -26.94
C LYS A 836 36.11 11.54 -26.21
N ALA A 837 35.60 10.46 -26.82
CA ALA A 837 34.63 9.58 -26.16
C ALA A 837 35.26 8.85 -24.95
N LEU A 838 36.51 8.36 -25.10
CA LEU A 838 37.28 7.74 -24.02
C LEU A 838 37.50 8.70 -22.86
N GLN A 839 37.84 9.96 -23.13
CA GLN A 839 37.99 10.97 -22.08
C GLN A 839 36.70 11.12 -21.25
N CYS A 840 35.54 11.24 -21.91
CA CYS A 840 34.25 11.36 -21.21
C CYS A 840 33.93 10.11 -20.37
N ALA A 841 34.23 8.92 -20.90
CA ALA A 841 34.02 7.66 -20.19
C ALA A 841 34.92 7.55 -18.95
N HIS A 842 36.22 7.87 -19.07
CA HIS A 842 37.16 7.85 -17.96
C HIS A 842 36.84 8.89 -16.90
N GLU A 843 36.39 10.10 -17.27
CA GLU A 843 35.91 11.09 -16.30
C GLU A 843 34.72 10.56 -15.49
N SER A 844 33.76 9.89 -16.12
CA SER A 844 32.62 9.26 -15.43
C SER A 844 33.06 8.13 -14.51
N ILE A 845 34.00 7.28 -14.93
CA ILE A 845 34.53 6.18 -14.11
C ILE A 845 35.34 6.70 -12.92
N SER A 846 36.17 7.72 -13.15
CA SER A 846 36.97 8.37 -12.10
C SER A 846 36.06 9.01 -11.05
N LEU A 847 35.01 9.71 -11.47
CA LEU A 847 33.97 10.23 -10.57
C LEU A 847 33.31 9.09 -9.78
N GLY A 848 32.95 8.01 -10.46
CA GLY A 848 32.32 6.83 -9.87
C GLY A 848 33.14 6.17 -8.76
N HIS A 849 34.44 5.96 -8.98
CA HIS A 849 35.33 5.33 -8.00
C HIS A 849 35.76 6.28 -6.88
N SER A 850 36.03 7.56 -7.19
CA SER A 850 36.51 8.53 -6.19
C SER A 850 35.41 8.99 -5.23
N GLN A 851 34.14 8.97 -5.67
CA GLN A 851 33.00 9.48 -4.91
C GLN A 851 31.89 8.44 -4.71
N ASN A 852 32.16 7.16 -4.98
CA ASN A 852 31.20 6.04 -4.84
C ASN A 852 29.86 6.28 -5.55
N LYS A 853 29.91 6.79 -6.80
CA LYS A 853 28.73 7.07 -7.62
C LYS A 853 28.46 5.93 -8.59
N THR A 854 27.61 4.98 -8.20
CA THR A 854 27.27 3.78 -8.98
C THR A 854 26.75 4.11 -10.37
N ARG A 855 25.84 5.09 -10.51
CA ARG A 855 25.33 5.49 -11.84
C ARG A 855 26.41 6.05 -12.76
N ALA A 856 27.42 6.74 -12.20
CA ALA A 856 28.57 7.22 -12.96
C ALA A 856 29.43 6.06 -13.49
N LEU A 857 29.61 5.00 -12.67
CA LEU A 857 30.28 3.77 -13.09
C LEU A 857 29.50 3.05 -14.18
N VAL A 858 28.18 2.89 -14.04
CA VAL A 858 27.33 2.25 -15.05
C VAL A 858 27.48 2.97 -16.40
N LEU A 859 27.24 4.29 -16.40
CA LEU A 859 27.33 5.10 -17.61
C LEU A 859 28.73 5.09 -18.22
N GLY A 860 29.77 5.18 -17.39
CA GLY A 860 31.16 5.15 -17.83
C GLY A 860 31.56 3.81 -18.45
N TYR A 861 31.26 2.70 -17.79
CA TYR A 861 31.56 1.36 -18.30
C TYR A 861 30.71 0.99 -19.52
N SER A 862 29.45 1.45 -19.61
CA SER A 862 28.66 1.30 -20.82
C SER A 862 29.25 2.07 -21.99
N ALA A 863 29.70 3.31 -21.78
CA ALA A 863 30.41 4.07 -22.81
C ALA A 863 31.72 3.38 -23.24
N LEU A 864 32.50 2.83 -22.31
CA LEU A 864 33.67 2.01 -22.66
C LEU A 864 33.29 0.76 -23.45
N GLY A 865 32.20 0.09 -23.09
CA GLY A 865 31.66 -1.04 -23.84
C GLY A 865 31.33 -0.66 -25.28
N ASP A 866 30.66 0.48 -25.48
CA ASP A 866 30.34 1.01 -26.81
C ASP A 866 31.61 1.35 -27.61
N ILE A 867 32.61 1.93 -26.95
CA ILE A 867 33.90 2.27 -27.56
C ILE A 867 34.68 1.02 -27.99
N CYS A 868 34.81 0.02 -27.11
CA CYS A 868 35.46 -1.25 -27.42
C CYS A 868 34.73 -1.96 -28.57
N HIS A 869 33.39 -1.95 -28.56
CA HIS A 869 32.60 -2.49 -29.67
C HIS A 869 32.93 -1.78 -30.99
N ALA A 870 32.95 -0.44 -30.98
CA ALA A 870 33.26 0.35 -32.17
C ALA A 870 34.69 0.13 -32.70
N LYS A 871 35.64 -0.23 -31.83
CA LYS A 871 37.01 -0.65 -32.19
C LYS A 871 37.09 -2.09 -32.71
N GLY A 872 36.02 -2.89 -32.58
CA GLY A 872 36.03 -4.32 -32.90
C GLY A 872 36.58 -5.21 -31.78
N GLN A 873 36.82 -4.66 -30.59
CA GLN A 873 37.33 -5.34 -29.41
C GLN A 873 36.18 -5.97 -28.61
N TYR A 874 35.48 -6.93 -29.21
CA TYR A 874 34.19 -7.43 -28.69
C TYR A 874 34.30 -8.11 -27.32
N THR A 875 35.37 -8.86 -27.07
CA THR A 875 35.57 -9.52 -25.77
C THR A 875 35.70 -8.50 -24.64
N GLU A 876 36.46 -7.42 -24.86
CA GLU A 876 36.62 -6.33 -23.90
C GLU A 876 35.34 -5.52 -23.74
N ALA A 877 34.57 -5.32 -24.83
CA ALA A 877 33.25 -4.69 -24.77
C ALA A 877 32.32 -5.45 -23.82
N VAL A 878 32.25 -6.79 -23.94
CA VAL A 878 31.43 -7.65 -23.07
C VAL A 878 31.85 -7.53 -21.60
N VAL A 879 33.15 -7.47 -21.30
CA VAL A 879 33.66 -7.28 -19.93
C VAL A 879 33.17 -5.95 -19.35
N ASN A 880 33.26 -4.87 -20.12
CA ASN A 880 32.82 -3.55 -19.66
C ASN A 880 31.30 -3.47 -19.48
N TYR A 881 30.49 -4.04 -20.38
CA TYR A 881 29.04 -4.11 -20.17
C TYR A 881 28.67 -4.93 -18.94
N ARG A 882 29.39 -6.02 -18.65
CA ARG A 882 29.15 -6.81 -17.45
C ARG A 882 29.43 -6.00 -16.18
N LYS A 883 30.54 -5.26 -16.14
CA LYS A 883 30.81 -4.30 -15.06
C LYS A 883 29.66 -3.29 -14.91
N ALA A 884 29.17 -2.73 -16.01
CA ALA A 884 28.06 -1.78 -15.96
C ALA A 884 26.78 -2.42 -15.36
N ILE A 885 26.47 -3.66 -15.72
CA ILE A 885 25.33 -4.42 -15.16
C ILE A 885 25.54 -4.70 -13.66
N ASP A 886 26.76 -5.05 -13.26
CA ASP A 886 27.10 -5.39 -11.88
C ASP A 886 27.06 -4.16 -10.94
N TYR A 887 27.40 -2.97 -11.45
CA TYR A 887 27.30 -1.71 -10.70
C TYR A 887 25.90 -1.07 -10.72
N ALA A 888 24.95 -1.62 -11.49
CA ALA A 888 23.65 -1.00 -11.69
C ALA A 888 22.79 -1.02 -10.40
N PRO A 889 22.39 0.15 -9.87
CA PRO A 889 21.64 0.21 -8.63
C PRO A 889 20.13 0.03 -8.82
N ASP A 890 19.63 0.26 -10.04
CA ASP A 890 18.20 0.17 -10.38
C ASP A 890 17.96 -0.72 -11.61
N VAL A 891 16.69 -1.10 -11.78
CA VAL A 891 16.24 -2.00 -12.84
C VAL A 891 16.56 -1.42 -14.21
N PHE A 892 16.32 -0.13 -14.42
CA PHE A 892 16.59 0.53 -15.70
C PHE A 892 18.07 0.43 -16.10
N TYR A 893 18.98 0.82 -15.21
CA TYR A 893 20.41 0.74 -15.48
C TYR A 893 20.94 -0.68 -15.60
N ARG A 894 20.25 -1.67 -15.01
CA ARG A 894 20.62 -3.08 -15.13
C ARG A 894 20.22 -3.66 -16.48
N ILE A 895 19.03 -3.32 -17.00
CA ILE A 895 18.55 -3.84 -18.29
C ILE A 895 19.19 -3.16 -19.50
N TRP A 896 19.49 -1.86 -19.37
CA TRP A 896 19.86 -1.03 -20.51
C TRP A 896 21.16 -1.47 -21.24
N PRO A 897 22.24 -1.91 -20.57
CA PRO A 897 23.46 -2.38 -21.25
C PRO A 897 23.31 -3.75 -21.94
N ILE A 898 22.30 -4.55 -21.57
CA ILE A 898 22.20 -5.96 -21.99
C ILE A 898 22.06 -6.13 -23.51
N PRO A 899 21.21 -5.37 -24.24
CA PRO A 899 21.13 -5.48 -25.70
C PRO A 899 22.45 -5.17 -26.40
N PHE A 900 23.23 -4.20 -25.91
CA PHE A 900 24.53 -3.84 -26.49
C PHE A 900 25.60 -4.92 -26.22
N MET A 901 25.56 -5.53 -25.03
CA MET A 901 26.37 -6.71 -24.72
C MET A 901 26.01 -7.89 -25.64
N ALA A 902 24.71 -8.17 -25.82
CA ALA A 902 24.23 -9.22 -26.70
C ALA A 902 24.66 -8.99 -28.16
N LEU A 903 24.58 -7.74 -28.64
CA LEU A 903 25.09 -7.38 -29.97
C LEU A 903 26.60 -7.67 -30.09
N SER A 904 27.39 -7.32 -29.08
CA SER A 904 28.84 -7.59 -29.08
C SER A 904 29.15 -9.09 -29.07
N LEU A 905 28.38 -9.89 -28.33
CA LEU A 905 28.48 -11.36 -28.34
C LEU A 905 28.13 -11.95 -29.72
N VAL A 906 27.13 -11.40 -30.41
CA VAL A 906 26.79 -11.81 -31.79
C VAL A 906 27.92 -11.48 -32.77
N SER A 907 28.53 -10.30 -32.63
CA SER A 907 29.68 -9.89 -33.44
C SER A 907 30.92 -10.77 -33.20
N ASP A 908 31.11 -11.26 -31.97
CA ASP A 908 32.15 -12.21 -31.55
C ASP A 908 31.80 -13.69 -31.84
N ASP A 909 30.67 -13.95 -32.51
CA ASP A 909 30.13 -15.29 -32.83
C ASP A 909 29.78 -16.19 -31.62
N ARG A 910 29.63 -15.60 -30.43
CA ARG A 910 29.25 -16.26 -29.16
C ARG A 910 27.73 -16.32 -28.99
N LEU A 911 27.06 -17.01 -29.92
CA LEU A 911 25.61 -16.95 -30.10
C LEU A 911 24.79 -17.45 -28.90
N GLN A 912 25.25 -18.48 -28.20
CA GLN A 912 24.53 -19.01 -27.03
C GLN A 912 24.51 -17.99 -25.89
N GLU A 913 25.67 -17.39 -25.58
CA GLU A 913 25.75 -16.36 -24.54
C GLU A 913 24.91 -15.12 -24.88
N ALA A 914 24.78 -14.79 -26.17
CA ALA A 914 23.89 -13.73 -26.62
C ALA A 914 22.40 -14.05 -26.35
N GLU A 915 21.97 -15.29 -26.57
CA GLU A 915 20.61 -15.75 -26.23
C GLU A 915 20.37 -15.75 -24.72
N ASP A 916 21.37 -16.16 -23.94
CA ASP A 916 21.31 -16.16 -22.47
C ASP A 916 21.18 -14.71 -21.94
N ALA A 917 21.93 -13.76 -22.53
CA ALA A 917 21.83 -12.34 -22.23
C ALA A 917 20.43 -11.79 -22.57
N LEU A 918 19.88 -12.09 -23.74
CA LEU A 918 18.51 -11.66 -24.10
C LEU A 918 17.44 -12.31 -23.22
N SER A 919 17.66 -13.54 -22.76
CA SER A 919 16.77 -14.22 -21.81
C SER A 919 16.82 -13.58 -20.43
N LEU A 920 18.01 -13.18 -19.97
CA LEU A 920 18.18 -12.35 -18.78
C LEU A 920 17.44 -11.02 -18.91
N TYR A 921 17.60 -10.31 -20.04
CA TYR A 921 16.85 -9.09 -20.31
C TYR A 921 15.33 -9.34 -20.18
N LYS A 922 14.79 -10.39 -20.82
CA LYS A 922 13.35 -10.68 -20.79
C LYS A 922 12.85 -10.99 -19.38
N ARG A 923 13.61 -11.75 -18.59
CA ARG A 923 13.26 -12.05 -17.18
C ARG A 923 13.17 -10.76 -16.36
N ILE A 924 14.19 -9.90 -16.44
CA ILE A 924 14.20 -8.64 -15.68
C ILE A 924 13.10 -7.70 -16.16
N ALA A 925 12.89 -7.58 -17.48
CA ALA A 925 11.87 -6.72 -18.06
C ALA A 925 10.43 -7.17 -17.73
N THR A 926 10.17 -8.48 -17.71
CA THR A 926 8.84 -9.04 -17.39
C THR A 926 8.53 -8.92 -15.89
N ALA A 927 9.53 -9.11 -15.03
CA ALA A 927 9.37 -9.04 -13.57
C ALA A 927 9.02 -7.63 -13.05
N GLY A 928 9.31 -6.57 -13.81
CA GLY A 928 9.06 -5.19 -13.37
C GLY A 928 7.98 -4.42 -14.14
N GLU A 929 7.16 -5.10 -14.97
CA GLU A 929 6.18 -4.44 -15.86
C GLU A 929 6.84 -3.44 -16.83
N HIS A 930 7.99 -3.80 -17.43
CA HIS A 930 8.78 -2.93 -18.32
C HIS A 930 8.61 -3.31 -19.80
N PRO A 931 7.56 -2.83 -20.48
CA PRO A 931 7.33 -3.18 -21.89
C PRO A 931 8.33 -2.56 -22.88
N SER A 932 9.19 -1.61 -22.48
CA SER A 932 9.66 -0.59 -23.43
C SER A 932 11.13 -0.54 -23.84
N VAL A 933 12.07 -1.27 -23.23
CA VAL A 933 13.45 -1.34 -23.77
C VAL A 933 13.53 -2.36 -24.93
N ASN A 934 12.61 -2.26 -25.89
CA ASN A 934 12.54 -3.12 -27.08
C ASN A 934 13.54 -2.69 -28.17
N ILE A 935 14.40 -1.70 -27.88
CA ILE A 935 15.45 -1.25 -28.79
C ILE A 935 16.41 -2.42 -29.04
N GLY A 936 16.54 -2.80 -30.31
CA GLY A 936 17.51 -3.77 -30.78
C GLY A 936 17.15 -5.24 -30.55
N ILE A 937 16.25 -5.63 -29.64
CA ILE A 937 16.09 -7.05 -29.27
C ILE A 937 15.59 -7.91 -30.42
N ASN A 938 14.57 -7.45 -31.15
CA ASN A 938 14.07 -8.18 -32.32
C ASN A 938 15.12 -8.21 -33.44
N ALA A 939 15.90 -7.14 -33.61
CA ALA A 939 17.00 -7.11 -34.56
C ALA A 939 18.12 -8.09 -34.17
N ILE A 940 18.55 -8.10 -32.91
CA ILE A 940 19.60 -9.00 -32.39
C ILE A 940 19.13 -10.45 -32.43
N THR A 941 17.88 -10.74 -32.05
CA THR A 941 17.27 -12.07 -32.19
C THR A 941 17.27 -12.52 -33.64
N GLY A 942 16.93 -11.62 -34.57
CA GLY A 942 17.03 -11.85 -36.00
C GLY A 942 18.47 -12.13 -36.47
N LEU A 943 19.47 -11.42 -35.94
CA LEU A 943 20.88 -11.65 -36.27
C LEU A 943 21.37 -13.02 -35.74
N ILE A 944 21.02 -13.38 -34.50
CA ILE A 944 21.34 -14.70 -33.92
C ILE A 944 20.75 -15.81 -34.78
N ALA A 945 19.45 -15.72 -35.08
CA ALA A 945 18.76 -16.72 -35.89
C ALA A 945 19.31 -16.77 -37.32
N SER A 946 19.71 -15.64 -37.90
CA SER A 946 20.39 -15.59 -39.20
C SER A 946 21.75 -16.31 -39.17
N LYS A 947 22.59 -16.07 -38.15
CA LYS A 947 23.89 -16.77 -38.01
C LYS A 947 23.73 -18.27 -37.73
N ARG A 948 22.64 -18.70 -37.08
CA ARG A 948 22.24 -20.12 -36.94
C ARG A 948 21.58 -20.70 -38.19
N GLY A 949 21.41 -19.90 -39.24
CA GLY A 949 20.92 -20.28 -40.57
C GLY A 949 19.40 -20.26 -40.75
N ALA A 950 18.62 -19.79 -39.77
CA ALA A 950 17.15 -19.70 -39.83
C ALA A 950 16.69 -18.43 -40.60
N PHE A 951 17.13 -18.32 -41.86
CA PHE A 951 17.13 -17.05 -42.59
C PHE A 951 15.75 -16.44 -42.90
N SER A 952 14.70 -17.23 -43.18
CA SER A 952 13.46 -16.65 -43.73
C SER A 952 12.65 -15.78 -42.76
N VAL A 953 12.50 -16.21 -41.50
CA VAL A 953 11.75 -15.48 -40.46
C VAL A 953 12.64 -14.40 -39.82
N ALA A 954 13.89 -14.77 -39.51
CA ALA A 954 14.85 -13.92 -38.82
C ALA A 954 15.26 -12.68 -39.63
N PHE A 955 15.47 -12.86 -40.94
CA PHE A 955 15.90 -11.77 -41.81
C PHE A 955 14.76 -10.79 -42.11
N ARG A 956 13.52 -11.29 -42.16
CA ARG A 956 12.33 -10.44 -42.25
C ARG A 956 12.20 -9.54 -41.01
N GLN A 957 12.33 -10.13 -39.82
CA GLN A 957 12.31 -9.38 -38.55
C GLN A 957 13.41 -8.32 -38.47
N ALA A 958 14.63 -8.61 -38.95
CA ALA A 958 15.73 -7.64 -38.98
C ALA A 958 15.45 -6.47 -39.95
N ILE A 959 14.90 -6.74 -41.14
CA ILE A 959 14.50 -5.68 -42.09
C ILE A 959 13.35 -4.84 -41.53
N GLU A 960 12.31 -5.47 -41.00
CA GLU A 960 11.16 -4.79 -40.40
C GLU A 960 11.63 -3.90 -39.24
N SER A 961 12.53 -4.39 -38.39
CA SER A 961 13.12 -3.60 -37.31
C SER A 961 13.92 -2.40 -37.85
N SER A 962 14.75 -2.61 -38.87
CA SER A 962 15.53 -1.54 -39.51
C SER A 962 14.64 -0.44 -40.12
N GLN A 963 13.53 -0.81 -40.77
CA GLN A 963 12.55 0.14 -41.30
C GLN A 963 11.78 0.87 -40.20
N ASN A 964 11.47 0.18 -39.11
CA ASN A 964 10.84 0.81 -37.95
C ASN A 964 11.78 1.86 -37.31
N TYR A 965 13.09 1.59 -37.20
CA TYR A 965 14.06 2.58 -36.71
C TYR A 965 14.09 3.85 -37.56
N GLU A 966 14.08 3.70 -38.89
CA GLU A 966 14.01 4.82 -39.82
C GLU A 966 12.75 5.67 -39.60
N ARG A 967 11.57 5.03 -39.52
CA ARG A 967 10.29 5.71 -39.29
C ARG A 967 10.21 6.39 -37.93
N SER A 968 10.78 5.76 -36.90
CA SER A 968 10.78 6.27 -35.53
C SER A 968 11.82 7.35 -35.27
N GLY A 969 12.77 7.58 -36.18
CA GLY A 969 13.82 8.61 -36.04
C GLY A 969 15.14 8.11 -35.45
N TYR A 970 15.33 6.80 -35.29
CA TYR A 970 16.59 6.18 -34.86
C TYR A 970 17.51 5.92 -36.07
N ALA A 971 17.94 7.00 -36.71
CA ALA A 971 18.74 6.94 -37.93
C ALA A 971 20.06 6.17 -37.74
N TYR A 972 20.70 6.29 -36.58
CA TYR A 972 21.95 5.57 -36.30
C TYR A 972 21.74 4.05 -36.17
N PHE A 973 20.69 3.60 -35.46
CA PHE A 973 20.33 2.17 -35.41
C PHE A 973 19.89 1.63 -36.76
N HIS A 974 19.21 2.44 -37.59
CA HIS A 974 18.93 2.07 -38.98
C HIS A 974 20.23 1.78 -39.75
N LEU A 975 21.27 2.60 -39.58
CA LEU A 975 22.57 2.36 -40.22
C LEU A 975 23.25 1.09 -39.73
N ILE A 976 23.32 0.87 -38.41
CA ILE A 976 23.96 -0.34 -37.85
C ILE A 976 23.24 -1.59 -38.34
N THR A 977 21.91 -1.64 -38.20
CA THR A 977 21.13 -2.80 -38.65
C THR A 977 21.25 -3.01 -40.15
N GLY A 978 21.27 -1.93 -40.93
CA GLY A 978 21.48 -2.00 -42.36
C GLY A 978 22.86 -2.51 -42.77
N LEU A 979 23.92 -2.15 -42.03
CA LEU A 979 25.28 -2.65 -42.22
C LEU A 979 25.36 -4.15 -41.95
N GLU A 980 24.76 -4.62 -40.85
CA GLU A 980 24.71 -6.05 -40.50
C GLU A 980 23.90 -6.86 -41.52
N ILE A 981 22.76 -6.35 -41.98
CA ILE A 981 21.99 -6.94 -43.08
C ILE A 981 22.86 -7.05 -44.35
N GLY A 982 23.68 -6.03 -44.64
CA GLY A 982 24.66 -6.04 -45.72
C GLY A 982 25.72 -7.13 -45.54
N ARG A 983 26.27 -7.29 -44.34
CA ARG A 983 27.25 -8.34 -43.99
C ARG A 983 26.67 -9.74 -44.15
N VAL A 984 25.41 -9.97 -43.77
CA VAL A 984 24.72 -11.24 -43.98
C VAL A 984 24.60 -11.56 -45.48
N TYR A 985 24.14 -10.60 -46.30
CA TYR A 985 24.08 -10.81 -47.75
C TYR A 985 25.47 -11.05 -48.37
N ALA A 986 26.50 -10.37 -47.87
CA ALA A 986 27.88 -10.60 -48.30
C ALA A 986 28.34 -12.02 -47.92
N GLY A 987 28.10 -12.48 -46.70
CA GLY A 987 28.43 -13.84 -46.26
C GLY A 987 27.73 -14.94 -47.08
N MET A 988 26.47 -14.71 -47.47
CA MET A 988 25.75 -15.58 -48.41
C MET A 988 26.40 -15.61 -49.80
N ALA A 989 26.77 -14.44 -50.32
CA ALA A 989 27.40 -14.31 -51.65
C ALA A 989 28.82 -14.92 -51.72
N LEU A 990 29.49 -15.02 -50.57
CA LEU A 990 30.86 -15.51 -50.42
C LEU A 990 30.94 -16.98 -49.96
N GLY A 991 29.83 -17.59 -49.59
CA GLY A 991 29.80 -18.99 -49.12
C GLY A 991 30.47 -19.20 -47.76
N THR A 992 30.72 -18.15 -46.99
CA THR A 992 31.34 -18.20 -45.66
C THR A 992 30.36 -18.58 -44.55
N THR A 993 29.05 -18.64 -44.86
CA THR A 993 28.00 -19.02 -43.92
C THR A 993 27.77 -20.53 -44.01
N LYS A 994 28.13 -21.31 -42.97
CA LYS A 994 27.87 -22.76 -42.92
C LYS A 994 26.36 -22.99 -42.77
N VAL A 995 25.71 -23.51 -43.82
CA VAL A 995 24.28 -23.87 -43.78
C VAL A 995 24.15 -25.39 -43.76
N SER A 996 23.49 -25.95 -42.74
CA SER A 996 23.23 -27.40 -42.71
C SER A 996 22.14 -27.79 -43.74
N PHE A 997 22.20 -29.01 -44.25
CA PHE A 997 21.24 -29.52 -45.25
C PHE A 997 19.78 -29.43 -44.79
N ALA A 998 19.54 -29.69 -43.49
CA ALA A 998 18.21 -29.56 -42.87
C ALA A 998 17.67 -28.12 -42.88
N LEU A 999 18.56 -27.11 -42.75
CA LEU A 999 18.19 -25.70 -42.81
C LEU A 999 17.99 -25.17 -44.24
N ILE A 1000 18.68 -25.76 -45.22
CA ILE A 1000 18.43 -25.50 -46.65
C ILE A 1000 17.01 -25.94 -47.01
N MET A 1001 16.58 -27.12 -46.54
CA MET A 1001 15.24 -27.64 -46.80
C MET A 1001 14.13 -26.78 -46.14
N LYS A 1002 14.34 -26.30 -44.90
CA LYS A 1002 13.37 -25.42 -44.22
C LYS A 1002 13.27 -24.01 -44.82
N ASN A 1003 14.30 -23.54 -45.53
CA ASN A 1003 14.37 -22.20 -46.11
C ASN A 1003 14.52 -22.19 -47.63
N LEU A 1004 14.17 -23.31 -48.29
CA LEU A 1004 14.51 -23.59 -49.69
C LEU A 1004 14.04 -22.48 -50.63
N LEU A 1005 12.81 -22.00 -50.46
CA LEU A 1005 12.23 -20.92 -51.28
C LEU A 1005 12.97 -19.58 -51.11
N PHE A 1006 13.36 -19.23 -49.88
CA PHE A 1006 14.11 -18.00 -49.59
C PHE A 1006 15.53 -18.06 -50.15
N ILE A 1007 16.21 -19.21 -49.99
CA ILE A 1007 17.57 -19.42 -50.49
C ILE A 1007 17.58 -19.43 -52.02
N LEU A 1008 16.66 -20.15 -52.67
CA LEU A 1008 16.54 -20.18 -54.13
C LEU A 1008 16.24 -18.81 -54.74
N THR A 1009 15.49 -17.95 -54.05
CA THR A 1009 15.14 -16.60 -54.53
C THR A 1009 16.19 -15.55 -54.19
N SER A 1010 16.91 -15.68 -53.07
CA SER A 1010 17.85 -14.65 -52.59
C SER A 1010 19.31 -14.93 -52.91
N LEU A 1011 19.74 -16.19 -52.98
CA LEU A 1011 21.14 -16.55 -53.26
C LEU A 1011 21.62 -16.08 -54.65
N PRO A 1012 20.84 -16.19 -55.75
CA PRO A 1012 21.27 -15.72 -57.08
C PRO A 1012 21.53 -14.21 -57.14
N VAL A 1013 20.87 -13.44 -56.28
CA VAL A 1013 20.95 -11.96 -56.24
C VAL A 1013 21.65 -11.44 -54.98
N ALA A 1014 22.15 -12.31 -54.09
CA ALA A 1014 22.73 -11.94 -52.79
C ALA A 1014 23.90 -10.95 -52.95
N TYR A 1015 24.74 -11.16 -53.95
CA TYR A 1015 25.83 -10.24 -54.28
C TYR A 1015 25.33 -8.83 -54.65
N GLN A 1016 24.30 -8.74 -55.50
CA GLN A 1016 23.74 -7.44 -55.90
C GLN A 1016 23.05 -6.74 -54.73
N LYS A 1017 22.33 -7.49 -53.89
CA LYS A 1017 21.69 -6.98 -52.68
C LYS A 1017 22.73 -6.49 -51.66
N ALA A 1018 23.81 -7.23 -51.44
CA ALA A 1018 24.92 -6.83 -50.57
C ALA A 1018 25.56 -5.52 -51.05
N VAL A 1019 25.95 -5.44 -52.33
CA VAL A 1019 26.57 -4.25 -52.91
C VAL A 1019 25.63 -3.04 -52.81
N LYS A 1020 24.36 -3.19 -53.21
CA LYS A 1020 23.38 -2.10 -53.14
C LYS A 1020 23.23 -1.60 -51.70
N LYS A 1021 23.00 -2.51 -50.75
CA LYS A 1021 22.77 -2.15 -49.35
C LYS A 1021 23.99 -1.46 -48.75
N LEU A 1022 25.21 -1.97 -48.98
CA LEU A 1022 26.43 -1.34 -48.46
C LEU A 1022 26.69 0.04 -49.07
N ILE A 1023 26.40 0.26 -50.36
CA ILE A 1023 26.49 1.59 -50.98
C ILE A 1023 25.46 2.55 -50.39
N ASP A 1024 24.23 2.09 -50.16
CA ASP A 1024 23.19 2.92 -49.52
C ASP A 1024 23.64 3.35 -48.12
N ILE A 1025 24.27 2.45 -47.35
CA ILE A 1025 24.85 2.74 -46.03
C ILE A 1025 26.01 3.73 -46.09
N VAL A 1026 26.90 3.62 -47.08
CA VAL A 1026 27.97 4.62 -47.30
C VAL A 1026 27.37 6.02 -47.47
N LYS A 1027 26.40 6.18 -48.37
CA LYS A 1027 25.78 7.48 -48.65
C LYS A 1027 25.11 8.07 -47.41
N LEU A 1028 24.28 7.29 -46.74
CA LEU A 1028 23.60 7.74 -45.53
C LEU A 1028 24.58 8.07 -44.40
N SER A 1029 25.67 7.31 -44.27
CA SER A 1029 26.72 7.58 -43.28
C SER A 1029 27.47 8.88 -43.58
N GLN A 1030 27.73 9.18 -44.86
CA GLN A 1030 28.34 10.44 -45.30
C GLN A 1030 27.43 11.64 -44.99
N ASP A 1031 26.14 11.53 -45.32
CA ASP A 1031 25.15 12.58 -45.08
C ASP A 1031 25.01 12.92 -43.59
N MET A 1032 25.09 11.90 -42.72
CA MET A 1032 25.02 12.05 -41.26
C MET A 1032 26.37 12.44 -40.63
N GLY A 1033 27.50 12.15 -41.28
CA GLY A 1033 28.83 12.27 -40.69
C GLY A 1033 29.25 11.08 -39.78
N ALA A 1034 28.68 9.90 -40.02
CA ALA A 1034 28.97 8.66 -39.28
C ALA A 1034 30.21 7.93 -39.84
N ALA A 1035 31.37 8.59 -39.76
CA ALA A 1035 32.60 8.16 -40.42
C ALA A 1035 33.04 6.71 -40.07
N GLY A 1036 32.80 6.25 -38.83
CA GLY A 1036 33.10 4.88 -38.44
C GLY A 1036 32.32 3.83 -39.24
N LEU A 1037 31.01 4.04 -39.44
CA LEU A 1037 30.16 3.13 -40.22
C LEU A 1037 30.42 3.23 -41.72
N GLU A 1038 30.71 4.44 -42.22
CA GLU A 1038 31.13 4.66 -43.60
C GLU A 1038 32.39 3.83 -43.94
N GLY A 1039 33.43 3.94 -43.11
CA GLY A 1039 34.68 3.20 -43.30
C GLY A 1039 34.47 1.69 -43.27
N GLN A 1040 33.64 1.19 -42.34
CA GLN A 1040 33.31 -0.24 -42.26
C GLN A 1040 32.52 -0.72 -43.48
N ALA A 1041 31.57 0.07 -44.00
CA ALA A 1041 30.81 -0.28 -45.19
C ALA A 1041 31.72 -0.35 -46.43
N TRP A 1042 32.65 0.60 -46.58
CA TRP A 1042 33.67 0.58 -47.63
C TRP A 1042 34.60 -0.63 -47.52
N GLN A 1043 35.06 -0.96 -46.31
CA GLN A 1043 35.89 -2.15 -46.08
C GLN A 1043 35.16 -3.44 -46.51
N GLN A 1044 33.89 -3.58 -46.14
CA GLN A 1044 33.07 -4.74 -46.52
C GLN A 1044 32.84 -4.82 -48.03
N LEU A 1045 32.62 -3.69 -48.71
CA LEU A 1045 32.57 -3.61 -50.17
C LEU A 1045 33.89 -4.06 -50.80
N GLY A 1046 35.03 -3.62 -50.25
CA GLY A 1046 36.36 -4.02 -50.68
C GLY A 1046 36.56 -5.53 -50.61
N MET A 1047 36.25 -6.15 -49.46
CA MET A 1047 36.32 -7.61 -49.29
C MET A 1047 35.41 -8.36 -50.27
N LEU A 1048 34.19 -7.88 -50.46
CA LEU A 1048 33.22 -8.48 -51.37
C LEU A 1048 33.66 -8.39 -52.85
N TYR A 1049 34.27 -7.26 -53.26
CA TYR A 1049 34.83 -7.09 -54.59
C TYR A 1049 36.08 -7.94 -54.80
N LEU A 1050 36.97 -8.02 -53.82
CA LEU A 1050 38.19 -8.81 -53.86
C LEU A 1050 37.86 -10.29 -54.11
N LYS A 1051 36.95 -10.86 -53.32
CA LYS A 1051 36.53 -12.26 -53.46
C LYS A 1051 35.78 -12.58 -54.77
N LYS A 1052 35.23 -11.58 -55.46
CA LYS A 1052 34.66 -11.72 -56.81
C LYS A 1052 35.64 -11.34 -57.92
N ASN A 1053 36.94 -11.28 -57.61
CA ASN A 1053 38.03 -10.94 -58.53
C ASN A 1053 37.88 -9.55 -59.20
N LYS A 1054 37.15 -8.61 -58.59
CA LYS A 1054 37.04 -7.22 -59.08
C LYS A 1054 38.11 -6.34 -58.44
N LYS A 1055 39.39 -6.62 -58.75
CA LYS A 1055 40.55 -6.02 -58.06
C LYS A 1055 40.55 -4.49 -58.02
N GLU A 1056 40.26 -3.81 -59.15
CA GLU A 1056 40.22 -2.34 -59.17
C GLU A 1056 39.14 -1.74 -58.26
N LYS A 1057 37.93 -2.31 -58.28
CA LYS A 1057 36.84 -1.86 -57.39
C LYS A 1057 37.15 -2.18 -55.93
N ALA A 1058 37.83 -3.29 -55.66
CA ALA A 1058 38.29 -3.61 -54.31
C ALA A 1058 39.32 -2.60 -53.81
N ARG A 1059 40.30 -2.24 -54.66
CA ARG A 1059 41.32 -1.23 -54.35
C ARG A 1059 40.70 0.13 -54.11
N GLU A 1060 39.75 0.56 -54.95
CA GLU A 1060 39.00 1.81 -54.76
C GLU A 1060 38.27 1.82 -53.41
N ALA A 1061 37.49 0.77 -53.11
CA ALA A 1061 36.74 0.66 -51.86
C ALA A 1061 37.66 0.65 -50.62
N PHE A 1062 38.78 -0.07 -50.66
CA PHE A 1062 39.74 -0.08 -49.55
C PHE A 1062 40.47 1.27 -49.38
N ARG A 1063 40.76 1.99 -50.47
CA ARG A 1063 41.32 3.35 -50.38
C ARG A 1063 40.31 4.33 -49.78
N SER A 1064 39.05 4.27 -50.19
CA SER A 1064 37.96 5.06 -49.59
C SER A 1064 37.83 4.76 -48.09
N ALA A 1065 37.84 3.48 -47.69
CA ALA A 1065 37.85 3.09 -46.28
C ALA A 1065 39.06 3.69 -45.54
N GLN A 1066 40.26 3.63 -46.13
CA GLN A 1066 41.48 4.17 -45.53
C GLN A 1066 41.39 5.70 -45.35
N GLU A 1067 40.88 6.44 -46.32
CA GLU A 1067 40.72 7.90 -46.23
C GLU A 1067 39.72 8.32 -45.15
N VAL A 1068 38.63 7.56 -45.01
CA VAL A 1068 37.65 7.77 -43.95
C VAL A 1068 38.26 7.50 -42.59
N PHE A 1069 38.88 6.34 -42.39
CA PHE A 1069 39.50 5.99 -41.11
C PHE A 1069 40.71 6.86 -40.74
N LYS A 1070 41.40 7.49 -41.69
CA LYS A 1070 42.44 8.50 -41.41
C LYS A 1070 41.90 9.74 -40.68
N LYS A 1071 40.60 10.02 -40.82
CA LYS A 1071 39.92 11.14 -40.18
C LYS A 1071 39.26 10.74 -38.86
N THR A 1072 39.41 9.49 -38.44
CA THR A 1072 38.86 8.94 -37.21
C THR A 1072 39.97 8.35 -36.33
N ASP A 1073 39.64 8.08 -35.07
CA ASP A 1073 40.57 7.48 -34.11
C ASP A 1073 40.48 5.93 -34.11
N LEU A 1074 40.07 5.32 -35.23
CA LEU A 1074 39.83 3.87 -35.37
C LEU A 1074 41.01 3.15 -36.03
N ILE A 1075 42.14 3.07 -35.31
CA ILE A 1075 43.43 2.59 -35.82
C ILE A 1075 43.41 1.11 -36.25
N ASP A 1076 42.70 0.24 -35.51
CA ASP A 1076 42.64 -1.21 -35.77
C ASP A 1076 42.12 -1.53 -37.20
N TYR A 1077 41.15 -0.74 -37.68
CA TYR A 1077 40.64 -0.87 -39.04
C TYR A 1077 41.65 -0.40 -40.10
N GLN A 1078 42.46 0.62 -39.79
CA GLN A 1078 43.49 1.11 -40.70
C GLN A 1078 44.55 0.04 -40.97
N GLU A 1079 44.96 -0.73 -39.96
CA GLU A 1079 45.91 -1.82 -40.11
C GLU A 1079 45.34 -2.94 -40.97
N THR A 1080 44.10 -3.36 -40.70
CA THR A 1080 43.42 -4.39 -41.49
C THR A 1080 43.33 -4.00 -42.97
N ILE A 1081 43.01 -2.73 -43.25
CA ILE A 1081 42.93 -2.22 -44.63
C ILE A 1081 44.31 -2.16 -45.29
N ARG A 1082 45.36 -1.77 -44.56
CA ARG A 1082 46.74 -1.79 -45.09
C ARG A 1082 47.15 -3.20 -45.51
N THR A 1083 46.86 -4.20 -44.70
CA THR A 1083 47.13 -5.61 -45.03
C THR A 1083 46.36 -6.03 -46.30
N SER A 1084 45.05 -5.73 -46.39
CA SER A 1084 44.27 -6.07 -47.58
C SER A 1084 44.69 -5.33 -48.85
N LEU A 1085 45.19 -4.10 -48.74
CA LEU A 1085 45.78 -3.35 -49.87
C LEU A 1085 47.12 -3.96 -50.30
N ALA A 1086 47.97 -4.35 -49.34
CA ALA A 1086 49.23 -5.02 -49.64
C ALA A 1086 49.03 -6.37 -50.35
N GLU A 1087 48.03 -7.16 -49.94
CA GLU A 1087 47.63 -8.41 -50.62
C GLU A 1087 47.11 -8.19 -52.05
N LEU A 1088 46.56 -7.01 -52.35
CA LEU A 1088 46.05 -6.63 -53.67
C LEU A 1088 47.17 -6.19 -54.63
N ASP A 1089 48.26 -5.66 -54.06
CA ASP A 1089 49.39 -5.13 -54.79
C ASP A 1089 50.53 -6.17 -54.96
N SER A 1090 50.50 -7.27 -54.18
CA SER A 1090 51.21 -8.54 -54.44
C SER A 1090 50.50 -9.41 -55.46
#